data_AF-A0A4Q9HTV3-F1
#
_entry.id   AF-A0A4Q9HTV3-F1
#
_cell.length_a   1.000
_cell.length_b   1.000
_cell.length_c   1.000
_cell.angle_alpha   90.00
_cell.angle_beta   90.00
_cell.angle_gamma   90.00
#
_symmetry.space_group_name_H-M   'P 1'
#
loop_
_entity.id
_entity.type
_entity.pdbx_description
1 polymer ?
#
loop_
_entity_poly.entity_id
_entity_poly.type
_entity_poly.pdbx_seq_one_letter_code
_entity_poly.pdbx_strand_id
1 'polypeptide(L)'
;MQTPPDPAYPTHWEADVVLRDGGTARIRPIAPDDAQRLVSFYEQVSDESKYYRFFAPYPRLSDRDVHRFTHHDYVDRVGLAATVGGEFIATVRYDRINDQGLPARDPGDDQAEVAFLVQDAHQGRGVASALLEHIAAVARERGIRRFAAEVLPANTKMIKVFTDAGYTQQRTFEDGVVRLEFDLEPTEQSLAVMRAREQRAEARSVQRLLAPGSVAVIGTGRAPGGVGRAALRNLLDSGFTGRIHAVNHAFPPELDRLDPEGVPAVRALREIPGPVDLAVIAVPADRVPDVVRDCGEHGVQGVLILSSGYAESGPEGRERQRAVLRQARSYGMRLIGPNAFGLINTAPAVRLNASFAPRMPGAGRIGLFTQSGAIGIALLSGLHARGPGDGGIAGISTFVSAGNRADVSGNDLLQYWYDDPQTDVAILYLESIGNPRKFTRLARRTAAVKPVVVAKGARHSGAAPPGHTVPTVRIADSTVAALMRQAGVIRVDTVTELIDAGLLLASQPLPAGPRIAILGNAESLALLAYDACLTEGLRPLRPRVLASSATPDDFRTALAEALARDDCDAAVVTAVPWVGEGSAVSASEREGAALAAALRAGAAGDPAKPVAVVHLAMDSLAEALAAPAGPPPEPSPDRAAPTAHGPHTAYEAHTTHETRTAHRPRTADEAHTA
;
A
#
# COMPACT_ATOMS: atom_id res chain seq x y z
N MET A 1 56.00 22.66 11.16
CA MET A 1 54.95 22.57 10.13
C MET A 1 53.64 22.35 10.87
N GLN A 2 52.70 23.30 10.78
CA GLN A 2 51.34 23.07 11.28
C GLN A 2 50.68 22.07 10.32
N THR A 3 50.24 20.93 10.84
CA THR A 3 49.42 19.97 10.10
C THR A 3 48.23 20.73 9.52
N PRO A 4 47.93 20.66 8.21
CA PRO A 4 46.73 21.27 7.67
C PRO A 4 45.52 20.74 8.46
N PRO A 5 44.53 21.60 8.76
CA PRO A 5 43.36 21.17 9.53
C PRO A 5 42.68 20.02 8.81
N ASP A 6 42.28 18.99 9.57
CA ASP A 6 41.54 17.86 9.01
C ASP A 6 40.29 18.39 8.28
N PRO A 7 40.02 17.87 7.07
CA PRO A 7 38.88 18.30 6.28
C PRO A 7 37.58 17.99 7.03
N ALA A 8 36.66 18.96 7.06
CA ALA A 8 35.41 18.83 7.80
C ALA A 8 34.55 17.69 7.25
N TYR A 9 34.07 16.82 8.14
CA TYR A 9 33.25 15.66 7.77
C TYR A 9 31.91 16.09 7.13
N PRO A 10 31.62 15.65 5.88
CA PRO A 10 30.45 16.10 5.14
C PRO A 10 29.18 15.33 5.54
N THR A 11 28.57 15.73 6.66
CA THR A 11 27.35 15.10 7.21
C THR A 11 26.16 15.07 6.24
N HIS A 12 26.08 15.99 5.28
CA HIS A 12 24.98 16.05 4.30
C HIS A 12 25.04 14.94 3.24
N TRP A 13 26.16 14.22 3.12
CA TRP A 13 26.28 13.04 2.25
C TRP A 13 25.75 11.76 2.88
N GLU A 14 25.39 11.80 4.17
CA GLU A 14 24.82 10.63 4.82
C GLU A 14 23.37 10.39 4.41
N ALA A 15 23.04 9.15 4.07
CA ALA A 15 21.71 8.77 3.62
C ALA A 15 21.35 7.35 4.04
N ASP A 16 20.08 7.12 4.32
CA ASP A 16 19.54 5.76 4.46
C ASP A 16 18.96 5.34 3.12
N VAL A 17 19.36 4.17 2.62
CA VAL A 17 18.89 3.60 1.37
C VAL A 17 18.15 2.30 1.61
N VAL A 18 17.17 2.02 0.75
CA VAL A 18 16.47 0.73 0.71
C VAL A 18 17.16 -0.15 -0.31
N LEU A 19 17.53 -1.35 0.11
CA LEU A 19 18.19 -2.36 -0.70
C LEU A 19 17.17 -3.21 -1.46
N ARG A 20 17.65 -3.98 -2.45
CA ARG A 20 16.81 -4.80 -3.34
C ARG A 20 16.01 -5.87 -2.59
N ASP A 21 16.51 -6.33 -1.45
CA ASP A 21 15.83 -7.28 -0.57
C ASP A 21 14.77 -6.63 0.33
N GLY A 22 14.62 -5.30 0.28
CA GLY A 22 13.73 -4.51 1.12
C GLY A 22 14.35 -4.06 2.44
N GLY A 23 15.57 -4.48 2.77
CA GLY A 23 16.34 -4.03 3.93
C GLY A 23 16.83 -2.58 3.78
N THR A 24 17.32 -2.00 4.87
CA THR A 24 17.96 -0.67 4.84
C THR A 24 19.47 -0.77 5.05
N ALA A 25 20.19 0.23 4.56
CA ALA A 25 21.61 0.44 4.85
C ALA A 25 21.89 1.95 4.95
N ARG A 26 22.88 2.31 5.77
CA ARG A 26 23.36 3.69 5.87
C ARG A 26 24.54 3.88 4.94
N ILE A 27 24.46 4.82 4.01
CA ILE A 27 25.61 5.31 3.25
C ILE A 27 26.15 6.54 3.97
N ARG A 28 27.46 6.58 4.20
CA ARG A 28 28.14 7.74 4.80
C ARG A 28 29.60 7.85 4.36
N PRO A 29 30.22 9.04 4.47
CA PRO A 29 31.66 9.20 4.28
C PRO A 29 32.48 8.30 5.22
N ILE A 30 33.60 7.80 4.72
CA ILE A 30 34.60 7.06 5.51
C ILE A 30 35.49 8.07 6.22
N ALA A 31 35.63 7.91 7.54
CA ALA A 31 36.46 8.76 8.39
C ALA A 31 37.72 8.02 8.88
N PRO A 32 38.76 8.73 9.38
CA PRO A 32 39.96 8.12 9.97
C PRO A 32 39.67 7.05 11.03
N ASP A 33 38.67 7.27 11.87
CA ASP A 33 38.25 6.36 12.96
C ASP A 33 37.66 5.03 12.46
N ASP A 34 37.41 4.89 11.16
CA ASP A 34 36.92 3.64 10.57
C ASP A 34 38.02 2.62 10.26
N ALA A 35 39.28 2.90 10.60
CA ALA A 35 40.42 2.02 10.32
C ALA A 35 40.16 0.56 10.75
N GLN A 36 39.68 0.36 11.98
CA GLN A 36 39.38 -0.97 12.49
C GLN A 36 38.19 -1.62 11.77
N ARG A 37 37.12 -0.86 11.49
CA ARG A 37 35.94 -1.34 10.75
C ARG A 37 36.31 -1.76 9.33
N LEU A 38 37.19 -1.01 8.66
CA LEU A 38 37.67 -1.32 7.34
C LEU A 38 38.46 -2.64 7.33
N VAL A 39 39.35 -2.85 8.31
CA VAL A 39 40.11 -4.10 8.46
C VAL A 39 39.17 -5.27 8.71
N SER A 40 38.25 -5.16 9.66
CA SER A 40 37.28 -6.22 9.96
C SER A 40 36.38 -6.56 8.78
N PHE A 41 35.93 -5.56 8.02
CA PHE A 41 35.22 -5.77 6.76
C PHE A 41 36.08 -6.50 5.73
N TYR A 42 37.34 -6.08 5.56
CA TYR A 42 38.25 -6.66 4.58
C TYR A 42 38.51 -8.16 4.83
N GLU A 43 38.62 -8.56 6.10
CA GLU A 43 38.78 -9.95 6.52
C GLU A 43 37.59 -10.83 6.13
N GLN A 44 36.39 -10.27 6.04
CA GLN A 44 35.17 -10.97 5.68
C GLN A 44 34.91 -11.04 4.16
N VAL A 45 35.71 -10.36 3.35
CA VAL A 45 35.63 -10.41 1.89
C VAL A 45 36.42 -11.62 1.36
N SER A 46 35.86 -12.34 0.39
CA SER A 46 36.52 -13.47 -0.25
C SER A 46 37.78 -13.06 -1.01
N ASP A 47 38.74 -13.99 -1.14
CA ASP A 47 39.96 -13.76 -1.92
C ASP A 47 39.67 -13.48 -3.39
N GLU A 48 38.59 -14.05 -3.94
CA GLU A 48 38.12 -13.74 -5.30
C GLU A 48 37.67 -12.28 -5.42
N SER A 49 36.84 -11.80 -4.49
CA SER A 49 36.38 -10.41 -4.48
C SER A 49 37.54 -9.42 -4.27
N LYS A 50 38.55 -9.78 -3.45
CA LYS A 50 39.80 -9.01 -3.31
C LYS A 50 40.61 -9.01 -4.61
N TYR A 51 40.79 -10.16 -5.24
CA TYR A 51 41.50 -10.28 -6.51
C TYR A 51 40.84 -9.45 -7.61
N TYR A 52 39.51 -9.46 -7.72
CA TYR A 52 38.79 -8.62 -8.66
C TYR A 52 38.92 -7.12 -8.40
N ARG A 53 39.21 -6.71 -7.16
CA ARG A 53 39.38 -5.30 -6.78
C ARG A 53 40.81 -4.79 -6.99
N PHE A 54 41.82 -5.61 -6.70
CA PHE A 54 43.23 -5.18 -6.70
C PHE A 54 44.05 -5.77 -7.85
N PHE A 55 43.44 -6.64 -8.67
CA PHE A 55 44.08 -7.33 -9.80
C PHE A 55 45.31 -8.17 -9.43
N ALA A 56 45.48 -8.46 -8.14
CA ALA A 56 46.58 -9.22 -7.59
C ALA A 56 46.15 -9.91 -6.27
N PRO A 57 46.85 -10.98 -5.83
CA PRO A 57 46.66 -11.54 -4.50
C PRO A 57 46.90 -10.48 -3.42
N TYR A 58 45.83 -10.10 -2.71
CA TYR A 58 45.85 -9.03 -1.71
C TYR A 58 45.24 -9.50 -0.38
N PRO A 59 45.86 -10.46 0.32
CA PRO A 59 45.21 -11.16 1.43
C PRO A 59 44.91 -10.27 2.64
N ARG A 60 45.72 -9.22 2.88
CA ARG A 60 45.57 -8.26 3.99
C ARG A 60 45.88 -6.84 3.52
N LEU A 61 45.30 -5.86 4.18
CA LEU A 61 45.67 -4.45 4.02
C LEU A 61 46.93 -4.14 4.84
N SER A 62 47.88 -3.41 4.26
CA SER A 62 48.99 -2.84 5.03
C SER A 62 48.52 -1.60 5.81
N ASP A 63 49.24 -1.19 6.85
CA ASP A 63 48.93 0.04 7.60
C ASP A 63 48.85 1.28 6.69
N ARG A 64 49.68 1.29 5.64
CA ARG A 64 49.67 2.33 4.61
C ARG A 64 48.36 2.32 3.80
N ASP A 65 47.83 1.16 3.46
CA ASP A 65 46.57 1.03 2.73
C ASP A 65 45.39 1.44 3.62
N VAL A 66 45.38 0.97 4.87
CA VAL A 66 44.35 1.36 5.84
C VAL A 66 44.31 2.87 5.98
N HIS A 67 45.47 3.51 6.19
CA HIS A 67 45.55 4.97 6.25
C HIS A 67 45.07 5.63 4.96
N ARG A 68 45.53 5.16 3.79
CA ARG A 68 45.13 5.70 2.48
C ARG A 68 43.62 5.58 2.24
N PHE A 69 42.99 4.54 2.78
CA PHE A 69 41.59 4.18 2.53
C PHE A 69 40.63 4.75 3.59
N THR A 70 41.14 5.41 4.62
CA THR A 70 40.31 6.11 5.63
C THR A 70 40.55 7.62 5.69
N HIS A 71 41.72 8.10 5.24
CA HIS A 71 42.06 9.52 5.23
C HIS A 71 41.80 10.12 3.84
N HIS A 72 40.61 10.69 3.69
CA HIS A 72 40.11 11.32 2.48
C HIS A 72 40.06 12.85 2.66
N ASP A 73 40.33 13.61 1.61
CA ASP A 73 40.21 15.09 1.63
C ASP A 73 38.78 15.58 1.38
N TYR A 74 37.89 14.66 1.00
CA TYR A 74 36.49 14.93 0.62
C TYR A 74 36.33 15.86 -0.60
N VAL A 75 37.37 16.02 -1.41
CA VAL A 75 37.41 16.85 -2.62
C VAL A 75 37.91 16.07 -3.82
N ASP A 76 39.17 15.65 -3.79
CA ASP A 76 39.84 14.91 -4.87
C ASP A 76 39.86 13.42 -4.56
N ARG A 77 39.84 13.07 -3.28
CA ARG A 77 39.77 11.70 -2.79
C ARG A 77 38.58 11.58 -1.87
N VAL A 78 37.59 10.81 -2.29
CA VAL A 78 36.36 10.58 -1.52
C VAL A 78 36.15 9.09 -1.33
N GLY A 79 35.82 8.69 -0.10
CA GLY A 79 35.34 7.35 0.19
C GLY A 79 34.01 7.37 0.92
N LEU A 80 33.09 6.51 0.49
CA LEU A 80 31.84 6.23 1.17
C LEU A 80 31.78 4.75 1.57
N ALA A 81 31.17 4.47 2.72
CA ALA A 81 30.84 3.13 3.16
C ALA A 81 29.33 2.96 3.25
N ALA A 82 28.84 1.78 2.87
CA ALA A 82 27.51 1.31 3.23
C ALA A 82 27.63 0.47 4.50
N THR A 83 26.78 0.73 5.50
CA THR A 83 26.81 0.05 6.79
C THR A 83 25.46 -0.52 7.21
N VAL A 84 25.53 -1.65 7.93
CA VAL A 84 24.43 -2.32 8.63
C VAL A 84 24.96 -2.77 9.99
N GLY A 85 24.23 -2.50 11.08
CA GLY A 85 24.69 -2.67 12.45
C GLY A 85 25.84 -1.75 12.85
N GLY A 86 26.15 -0.73 12.04
CA GLY A 86 27.38 0.06 12.18
C GLY A 86 28.61 -0.56 11.51
N GLU A 87 28.50 -1.80 11.04
CA GLU A 87 29.57 -2.54 10.34
C GLU A 87 29.56 -2.25 8.84
N PHE A 88 30.74 -2.23 8.24
CA PHE A 88 30.90 -2.03 6.80
C PHE A 88 30.44 -3.28 6.05
N ILE A 89 29.55 -3.08 5.07
CA ILE A 89 29.12 -4.15 4.15
C ILE A 89 29.61 -3.91 2.73
N ALA A 90 29.97 -2.67 2.42
CA ALA A 90 30.59 -2.27 1.16
C ALA A 90 31.28 -0.92 1.28
N THR A 91 32.24 -0.67 0.39
CA THR A 91 32.92 0.62 0.23
C THR A 91 32.97 1.01 -1.24
N VAL A 92 32.92 2.32 -1.50
CA VAL A 92 33.20 2.93 -2.80
C VAL A 92 34.13 4.10 -2.60
N ARG A 93 35.07 4.27 -3.52
CA ARG A 93 36.01 5.39 -3.50
C ARG A 93 36.22 5.94 -4.89
N TYR A 94 36.45 7.24 -4.98
CA TYR A 94 37.07 7.82 -6.16
C TYR A 94 38.33 8.62 -5.81
N ASP A 95 39.28 8.63 -6.74
CA ASP A 95 40.46 9.51 -6.75
C ASP A 95 40.40 10.34 -8.06
N ARG A 96 40.53 11.68 -8.01
CA ARG A 96 40.56 12.55 -9.19
C ARG A 96 41.77 12.22 -10.06
N ILE A 97 41.56 12.14 -11.37
CA ILE A 97 42.60 11.84 -12.35
C ILE A 97 42.61 12.87 -13.48
N ASN A 98 43.78 13.07 -14.08
CA ASN A 98 43.91 13.82 -15.33
C ASN A 98 43.61 12.93 -16.55
N ASP A 99 43.69 13.48 -17.76
CA ASP A 99 43.46 12.75 -19.01
C ASP A 99 44.45 11.57 -19.25
N GLN A 100 45.56 11.52 -18.51
CA GLN A 100 46.54 10.43 -18.55
C GLN A 100 46.28 9.35 -17.49
N GLY A 101 45.23 9.47 -16.68
CA GLY A 101 44.92 8.53 -15.60
C GLY A 101 45.79 8.70 -14.34
N LEU A 102 46.54 9.80 -14.22
CA LEU A 102 47.38 10.08 -13.06
C LEU A 102 46.63 10.92 -12.03
N PRO A 103 46.91 10.75 -10.70
CA PRO A 103 46.26 11.55 -9.66
C PRO A 103 46.39 13.05 -9.92
N ALA A 104 45.25 13.72 -9.91
CA ALA A 104 45.13 15.15 -10.18
C ALA A 104 44.65 15.93 -8.95
N ARG A 105 45.00 17.21 -8.92
CA ARG A 105 44.55 18.18 -7.91
C ARG A 105 44.02 19.48 -8.54
N ASP A 106 44.04 19.57 -9.86
CA ASP A 106 43.48 20.72 -10.57
C ASP A 106 41.96 20.57 -10.58
N PRO A 107 41.20 21.56 -10.07
CA PRO A 107 39.75 21.57 -10.19
C PRO A 107 39.23 21.53 -11.64
N GLY A 108 40.08 21.87 -12.62
CA GLY A 108 39.77 21.78 -14.05
C GLY A 108 39.72 20.35 -14.60
N ASP A 109 40.38 19.38 -13.94
CA ASP A 109 40.31 17.97 -14.31
C ASP A 109 38.96 17.40 -13.88
N ASP A 110 38.06 17.10 -14.82
CA ASP A 110 36.69 16.66 -14.53
C ASP A 110 36.49 15.13 -14.48
N GLN A 111 37.59 14.38 -14.38
CA GLN A 111 37.59 12.92 -14.35
C GLN A 111 38.00 12.36 -12.98
N ALA A 112 37.43 11.21 -12.59
CA ALA A 112 37.88 10.46 -11.42
C ALA A 112 37.87 8.93 -11.66
N GLU A 113 38.87 8.23 -11.15
CA GLU A 113 38.87 6.76 -11.12
C GLU A 113 37.97 6.29 -9.96
N VAL A 114 37.01 5.40 -10.21
CA VAL A 114 36.09 4.89 -9.20
C VAL A 114 36.29 3.39 -8.96
N ALA A 115 36.23 2.97 -7.70
CA ALA A 115 36.39 1.57 -7.34
C ALA A 115 35.53 1.12 -6.14
N PHE A 116 35.10 -0.14 -6.18
CA PHE A 116 34.10 -0.71 -5.28
C PHE A 116 34.61 -1.99 -4.62
N LEU A 117 34.23 -2.22 -3.37
CA LEU A 117 34.40 -3.50 -2.70
C LEU A 117 33.12 -3.82 -1.92
N VAL A 118 32.54 -5.00 -2.14
CA VAL A 118 31.29 -5.44 -1.51
C VAL A 118 31.53 -6.81 -0.90
N GLN A 119 31.16 -6.97 0.38
CA GLN A 119 31.21 -8.26 1.04
C GLN A 119 30.31 -9.28 0.35
N ASP A 120 30.79 -10.51 0.18
CA ASP A 120 30.11 -11.54 -0.61
C ASP A 120 28.70 -11.85 -0.10
N ALA A 121 28.50 -11.90 1.22
CA ALA A 121 27.19 -12.09 1.86
C ALA A 121 26.17 -10.96 1.56
N HIS A 122 26.64 -9.81 1.08
CA HIS A 122 25.81 -8.65 0.75
C HIS A 122 25.68 -8.41 -0.77
N GLN A 123 26.32 -9.23 -1.60
CA GLN A 123 26.17 -9.16 -3.05
C GLN A 123 24.74 -9.52 -3.48
N GLY A 124 24.31 -8.99 -4.63
CA GLY A 124 22.94 -9.20 -5.14
C GLY A 124 21.85 -8.34 -4.46
N ARG A 125 22.15 -7.72 -3.31
CA ARG A 125 21.23 -6.83 -2.57
C ARG A 125 21.15 -5.41 -3.15
N GLY A 126 21.88 -5.10 -4.22
CA GLY A 126 21.88 -3.78 -4.86
C GLY A 126 22.77 -2.72 -4.20
N VAL A 127 23.59 -3.10 -3.21
CA VAL A 127 24.46 -2.19 -2.45
C VAL A 127 25.43 -1.42 -3.35
N ALA A 128 26.12 -2.10 -4.28
CA ALA A 128 27.04 -1.46 -5.22
C ALA A 128 26.36 -0.36 -6.05
N SER A 129 25.12 -0.61 -6.46
CA SER A 129 24.33 0.35 -7.24
C SER A 129 23.89 1.56 -6.42
N ALA A 130 23.45 1.36 -5.19
CA ALA A 130 23.12 2.47 -4.30
C ALA A 130 24.36 3.33 -4.00
N LEU A 131 25.52 2.69 -3.78
CA LEU A 131 26.81 3.37 -3.61
C LEU A 131 27.22 4.15 -4.86
N LEU A 132 27.07 3.55 -6.05
CA LEU A 132 27.37 4.17 -7.33
C LEU A 132 26.56 5.46 -7.55
N GLU A 133 25.25 5.41 -7.27
CA GLU A 133 24.35 6.57 -7.36
C GLU A 133 24.74 7.67 -6.37
N HIS A 134 25.09 7.31 -5.13
CA HIS A 134 25.52 8.27 -4.10
C HIS A 134 26.87 8.91 -4.41
N ILE A 135 27.88 8.11 -4.75
CA ILE A 135 29.20 8.63 -5.04
C ILE A 135 29.19 9.52 -6.30
N ALA A 136 28.36 9.20 -7.30
CA ALA A 136 28.18 10.04 -8.47
C ALA A 136 27.58 11.41 -8.10
N ALA A 137 26.59 11.44 -7.20
CA ALA A 137 26.03 12.70 -6.70
C ALA A 137 27.08 13.55 -5.94
N VAL A 138 27.88 12.90 -5.11
CA VAL A 138 28.99 13.53 -4.38
C VAL A 138 30.05 14.08 -5.34
N ALA A 139 30.44 13.31 -6.35
CA ALA A 139 31.45 13.71 -7.32
C ALA A 139 31.01 14.90 -8.17
N ARG A 140 29.73 14.98 -8.57
CA ARG A 140 29.18 16.17 -9.24
C ARG A 140 29.26 17.42 -8.39
N GLU A 141 29.02 17.32 -7.08
CA GLU A 141 29.20 18.45 -6.14
C GLU A 141 30.65 18.94 -6.11
N ARG A 142 31.62 18.09 -6.48
CA ARG A 142 33.05 18.39 -6.57
C ARG A 142 33.55 18.68 -7.99
N GLY A 143 32.64 18.91 -8.94
CA GLY A 143 32.98 19.29 -10.31
C GLY A 143 33.45 18.14 -11.19
N ILE A 144 33.37 16.89 -10.73
CA ILE A 144 33.62 15.72 -11.57
C ILE A 144 32.43 15.53 -12.51
N ARG A 145 32.72 15.35 -13.79
CA ARG A 145 31.74 15.06 -14.84
C ARG A 145 31.84 13.64 -15.34
N ARG A 146 33.00 13.00 -15.24
CA ARG A 146 33.21 11.66 -15.76
C ARG A 146 33.90 10.78 -14.75
N PHE A 147 33.56 9.51 -14.76
CA PHE A 147 34.30 8.50 -14.03
C PHE A 147 34.90 7.49 -15.00
N ALA A 148 36.09 7.02 -14.65
CA ALA A 148 36.74 5.86 -15.25
C ALA A 148 36.75 4.70 -14.24
N ALA A 149 36.51 3.49 -14.71
CA ALA A 149 36.63 2.28 -13.90
C ALA A 149 37.31 1.18 -14.71
N GLU A 150 38.28 0.51 -14.11
CA GLU A 150 38.89 -0.69 -14.67
C GLU A 150 38.29 -1.92 -13.99
N VAL A 151 37.92 -2.92 -14.80
CA VAL A 151 37.29 -4.15 -14.31
C VAL A 151 37.87 -5.35 -15.04
N LEU A 152 38.26 -6.40 -14.32
CA LEU A 152 38.66 -7.66 -14.97
C LEU A 152 37.51 -8.25 -15.79
N PRO A 153 37.75 -8.77 -17.01
CA PRO A 153 36.72 -9.37 -17.86
C PRO A 153 35.89 -10.47 -17.17
N ALA A 154 36.51 -11.20 -16.24
CA ALA A 154 35.84 -12.25 -15.46
C ALA A 154 34.80 -11.71 -14.46
N ASN A 155 34.91 -10.44 -14.02
CA ASN A 155 33.99 -9.82 -13.07
C ASN A 155 32.70 -9.31 -13.77
N THR A 156 31.96 -10.26 -14.34
CA THR A 156 30.69 -10.01 -15.04
C THR A 156 29.65 -9.32 -14.14
N LYS A 157 29.69 -9.55 -12.82
CA LYS A 157 28.81 -8.91 -11.83
C LYS A 157 29.02 -7.38 -11.81
N MET A 158 30.27 -6.91 -11.72
CA MET A 158 30.55 -5.47 -11.71
C MET A 158 30.32 -4.82 -13.08
N ILE A 159 30.69 -5.52 -14.17
CA ILE A 159 30.36 -5.06 -15.53
C ILE A 159 28.84 -4.84 -15.66
N LYS A 160 28.02 -5.76 -15.12
CA LYS A 160 26.56 -5.61 -15.11
C LYS A 160 26.10 -4.42 -14.27
N VAL A 161 26.68 -4.18 -13.09
CA VAL A 161 26.32 -3.01 -12.24
C VAL A 161 26.49 -1.70 -13.00
N PHE A 162 27.62 -1.54 -13.70
CA PHE A 162 27.89 -0.37 -14.51
C PHE A 162 26.98 -0.32 -15.75
N THR A 163 26.86 -1.41 -16.49
CA THR A 163 26.00 -1.45 -17.69
C THR A 163 24.53 -1.14 -17.35
N ASP A 164 23.99 -1.73 -16.27
CA ASP A 164 22.63 -1.46 -15.80
C ASP A 164 22.43 0.00 -15.42
N ALA A 165 23.45 0.65 -14.85
CA ALA A 165 23.38 2.06 -14.48
C ALA A 165 23.51 3.02 -15.69
N GLY A 166 23.62 2.49 -16.91
CA GLY A 166 23.64 3.25 -18.17
C GLY A 166 25.04 3.58 -18.69
N TYR A 167 26.07 2.79 -18.34
CA TYR A 167 27.47 3.12 -18.59
C TYR A 167 27.84 2.65 -20.00
N THR A 168 28.49 3.51 -20.77
CA THR A 168 28.85 3.19 -22.15
C THR A 168 30.16 2.42 -22.16
N GLN A 169 30.13 1.19 -22.68
CA GLN A 169 31.33 0.36 -22.74
C GLN A 169 32.22 0.82 -23.91
N GLN A 170 33.31 1.52 -23.61
CA GLN A 170 34.42 1.62 -24.56
C GLN A 170 35.34 0.42 -24.33
N ARG A 171 35.24 -0.60 -25.20
CA ARG A 171 36.07 -1.81 -25.10
C ARG A 171 37.47 -1.50 -25.61
N THR A 172 38.32 -0.97 -24.75
CA THR A 172 39.77 -1.02 -24.97
C THR A 172 40.28 -2.29 -24.29
N PHE A 173 40.65 -3.29 -25.09
CA PHE A 173 41.36 -4.47 -24.61
C PHE A 173 42.86 -4.14 -24.55
N GLU A 174 43.23 -3.22 -23.67
CA GLU A 174 44.64 -2.98 -23.32
C GLU A 174 44.89 -3.66 -21.97
N ASP A 175 45.98 -4.42 -21.87
CA ASP A 175 46.48 -5.07 -20.64
C ASP A 175 45.52 -6.05 -19.92
N GLY A 176 44.50 -6.57 -20.60
CA GLY A 176 43.62 -7.63 -20.06
C GLY A 176 42.54 -7.15 -19.09
N VAL A 177 42.32 -5.83 -19.00
CA VAL A 177 41.22 -5.21 -18.24
C VAL A 177 40.16 -4.63 -19.18
N VAL A 178 38.95 -4.42 -18.68
CA VAL A 178 37.88 -3.68 -19.36
C VAL A 178 37.81 -2.29 -18.73
N ARG A 179 38.17 -1.25 -19.49
CA ARG A 179 37.98 0.14 -19.09
C ARG A 179 36.54 0.57 -19.39
N LEU A 180 35.90 1.22 -18.42
CA LEU A 180 34.54 1.74 -18.51
C LEU A 180 34.58 3.23 -18.20
N GLU A 181 34.03 4.05 -19.08
CA GLU A 181 33.92 5.50 -18.88
C GLU A 181 32.46 5.92 -18.94
N PHE A 182 32.06 6.85 -18.09
CA PHE A 182 30.70 7.34 -18.10
C PHE A 182 30.56 8.77 -17.60
N ASP A 183 29.61 9.47 -18.21
CA ASP A 183 29.20 10.81 -17.83
C ASP A 183 28.29 10.74 -16.58
N LEU A 184 28.55 11.62 -15.61
CA LEU A 184 27.79 11.75 -14.38
C LEU A 184 26.51 12.58 -14.59
N GLU A 185 26.37 13.29 -15.71
CA GLU A 185 25.13 13.98 -16.06
C GLU A 185 23.99 12.98 -16.25
N PRO A 186 22.89 13.08 -15.49
CA PRO A 186 21.81 12.10 -15.58
C PRO A 186 21.10 12.15 -16.94
N THR A 187 21.07 11.03 -17.64
CA THR A 187 20.24 10.85 -18.85
C THR A 187 18.84 10.38 -18.47
N GLU A 188 17.88 10.51 -19.38
CA GLU A 188 16.52 9.97 -19.16
C GLU A 188 16.54 8.47 -18.86
N GLN A 189 17.41 7.72 -19.55
CA GLN A 189 17.56 6.28 -19.36
C GLN A 189 18.15 5.94 -17.99
N SER A 190 19.20 6.63 -17.54
CA SER A 190 19.80 6.36 -16.22
C SER A 190 18.81 6.70 -15.09
N LEU A 191 18.09 7.82 -15.21
CA LEU A 191 17.02 8.18 -14.28
C LEU A 191 15.89 7.15 -14.25
N ALA A 192 15.51 6.59 -15.39
CA ALA A 192 14.48 5.55 -15.46
C ALA A 192 14.92 4.26 -14.73
N VAL A 193 16.18 3.84 -14.91
CA VAL A 193 16.72 2.67 -14.19
C VAL A 193 16.77 2.91 -12.69
N MET A 194 17.29 4.07 -12.26
CA MET A 194 17.33 4.45 -10.84
C MET A 194 15.92 4.40 -10.22
N ARG A 195 14.93 5.00 -10.88
CA ARG A 195 13.54 5.01 -10.41
C ARG A 195 12.93 3.61 -10.35
N ALA A 196 13.20 2.76 -11.34
CA ALA A 196 12.72 1.38 -11.34
C ALA A 196 13.37 0.53 -10.23
N ARG A 197 14.63 0.84 -9.86
CA ARG A 197 15.29 0.20 -8.71
C ARG A 197 14.72 0.67 -7.38
N GLU A 198 14.61 1.99 -7.21
CA GLU A 198 13.96 2.62 -6.04
C GLU A 198 12.59 2.00 -5.80
N GLN A 199 11.78 1.85 -6.86
CA GLN A 199 10.46 1.27 -6.74
C GLN A 199 10.48 -0.19 -6.28
N ARG A 200 11.25 -1.06 -6.93
CA ARG A 200 11.28 -2.49 -6.55
C ARG A 200 11.79 -2.69 -5.12
N ALA A 201 12.81 -1.93 -4.73
CA ALA A 201 13.35 -1.96 -3.38
C ALA A 201 12.32 -1.52 -2.33
N GLU A 202 11.65 -0.38 -2.56
CA GLU A 202 10.62 0.13 -1.64
C GLU A 202 9.38 -0.76 -1.59
N ALA A 203 8.90 -1.23 -2.74
CA ALA A 203 7.79 -2.18 -2.82
C ALA A 203 8.10 -3.47 -2.03
N ARG A 204 9.31 -4.02 -2.18
CA ARG A 204 9.77 -5.19 -1.41
C ARG A 204 9.85 -4.89 0.09
N SER A 205 10.30 -3.69 0.46
CA SER A 205 10.40 -3.26 1.85
C SER A 205 9.05 -3.11 2.55
N VAL A 206 7.98 -2.83 1.80
CA VAL A 206 6.60 -2.80 2.29
C VAL A 206 6.01 -4.21 2.28
N GLN A 207 6.25 -4.99 1.22
CA GLN A 207 5.76 -6.37 1.09
C GLN A 207 6.17 -7.23 2.28
N ARG A 208 7.42 -7.12 2.76
CA ARG A 208 7.90 -7.86 3.94
C ARG A 208 7.18 -7.53 5.24
N LEU A 209 6.58 -6.33 5.34
CA LEU A 209 5.79 -5.91 6.50
C LEU A 209 4.34 -6.39 6.39
N LEU A 210 3.81 -6.41 5.17
CA LEU A 210 2.42 -6.79 4.88
C LEU A 210 2.21 -8.30 4.71
N ALA A 211 3.26 -9.07 4.42
CA ALA A 211 3.21 -10.52 4.25
C ALA A 211 4.33 -11.23 5.03
N PRO A 212 4.41 -11.05 6.37
CA PRO A 212 5.38 -11.77 7.20
C PRO A 212 5.01 -13.25 7.30
N GLY A 213 6.01 -14.13 7.39
CA GLY A 213 5.84 -15.54 7.72
C GLY A 213 5.92 -15.84 9.23
N SER A 214 6.45 -14.89 10.02
CA SER A 214 6.58 -14.99 11.47
C SER A 214 6.41 -13.62 12.14
N VAL A 215 5.58 -13.54 13.17
CA VAL A 215 5.27 -12.32 13.93
C VAL A 215 5.56 -12.52 15.41
N ALA A 216 6.34 -11.63 16.01
CA ALA A 216 6.52 -11.55 17.46
C ALA A 216 5.70 -10.38 18.02
N VAL A 217 4.87 -10.63 19.04
CA VAL A 217 4.11 -9.59 19.73
C VAL A 217 4.76 -9.32 21.09
N ILE A 218 5.42 -8.17 21.21
CA ILE A 218 6.19 -7.78 22.39
C ILE A 218 5.33 -6.89 23.30
N GLY A 219 5.25 -7.25 24.59
CA GLY A 219 4.40 -6.55 25.56
C GLY A 219 3.06 -7.23 25.83
N THR A 220 2.95 -8.52 25.52
CA THR A 220 1.80 -9.34 25.90
C THR A 220 1.84 -9.63 27.40
N GLY A 221 0.99 -8.96 28.19
CA GLY A 221 0.87 -9.24 29.63
C GLY A 221 0.21 -10.60 29.92
N ARG A 222 0.43 -11.14 31.12
CA ARG A 222 -0.30 -12.35 31.59
C ARG A 222 -1.80 -12.09 31.74
N ALA A 223 -2.17 -10.92 32.25
CA ALA A 223 -3.58 -10.52 32.33
C ALA A 223 -4.20 -10.45 30.93
N PRO A 224 -5.47 -10.82 30.75
CA PRO A 224 -6.14 -10.92 29.44
C PRO A 224 -6.43 -9.57 28.75
N GLY A 225 -5.81 -8.47 29.19
CA GLY A 225 -6.04 -7.12 28.68
C GLY A 225 -4.77 -6.41 28.22
N GLY A 226 -4.95 -5.19 27.71
CA GLY A 226 -3.86 -4.34 27.24
C GLY A 226 -3.59 -4.44 25.74
N VAL A 227 -2.80 -3.48 25.25
CA VAL A 227 -2.52 -3.26 23.82
C VAL A 227 -1.88 -4.49 23.15
N GLY A 228 -0.87 -5.10 23.78
CA GLY A 228 -0.21 -6.29 23.23
C GLY A 228 -1.13 -7.51 23.14
N ARG A 229 -1.97 -7.74 24.15
CA ARG A 229 -2.98 -8.82 24.13
C ARG A 229 -4.03 -8.60 23.04
N ALA A 230 -4.50 -7.37 22.87
CA ALA A 230 -5.47 -7.05 21.81
C ALA A 230 -4.89 -7.30 20.42
N ALA A 231 -3.66 -6.86 20.15
CA ALA A 231 -2.99 -7.10 18.87
C ALA A 231 -2.77 -8.60 18.61
N LEU A 232 -2.38 -9.36 19.65
CA LEU A 232 -2.22 -10.81 19.56
C LEU A 232 -3.54 -11.52 19.22
N ARG A 233 -4.64 -11.15 19.88
CA ARG A 233 -5.95 -11.73 19.59
C ARG A 233 -6.42 -11.42 18.19
N ASN A 234 -6.28 -10.17 17.74
CA ASN A 234 -6.65 -9.78 16.40
C ASN A 234 -5.89 -10.59 15.32
N LEU A 235 -4.62 -10.92 15.56
CA LEU A 235 -3.82 -11.79 14.69
C LEU A 235 -4.33 -13.24 14.65
N LEU A 236 -4.76 -13.77 15.81
CA LEU A 236 -5.31 -15.12 15.91
C LEU A 236 -6.70 -15.20 15.28
N ASP A 237 -7.56 -14.24 15.61
CA ASP A 237 -8.94 -14.15 15.15
C ASP A 237 -9.03 -13.90 13.63
N SER A 238 -8.02 -13.24 13.03
CA SER A 238 -7.94 -13.11 11.57
C SER A 238 -7.57 -14.41 10.86
N GLY A 239 -7.07 -15.42 11.58
CA GLY A 239 -6.58 -16.67 11.01
C GLY A 239 -5.24 -16.48 10.29
N PHE A 240 -4.33 -15.67 10.85
CA PHE A 240 -3.00 -15.45 10.29
C PHE A 240 -2.29 -16.78 10.01
N THR A 241 -1.73 -16.90 8.81
CA THR A 241 -1.19 -18.16 8.28
C THR A 241 0.26 -18.43 8.71
N GLY A 242 0.95 -17.42 9.23
CA GLY A 242 2.33 -17.51 9.71
C GLY A 242 2.44 -17.92 11.18
N ARG A 243 3.69 -17.95 11.68
CA ARG A 243 3.99 -18.24 13.10
C ARG A 243 3.76 -17.01 13.97
N ILE A 244 3.26 -17.21 15.18
CA ILE A 244 3.02 -16.14 16.16
C ILE A 244 3.73 -16.48 17.45
N HIS A 245 4.45 -15.51 18.01
CA HIS A 245 5.15 -15.63 19.29
C HIS A 245 4.75 -14.49 20.23
N ALA A 246 4.42 -14.81 21.47
CA ALA A 246 4.21 -13.83 22.53
C ALA A 246 5.53 -13.59 23.27
N VAL A 247 5.93 -12.33 23.42
CA VAL A 247 7.19 -11.97 24.08
C VAL A 247 6.94 -11.05 25.26
N ASN A 248 7.40 -11.49 26.44
CA ASN A 248 7.43 -10.65 27.63
C ASN A 248 8.50 -11.09 28.62
N HIS A 249 9.44 -10.19 28.96
CA HIS A 249 10.50 -10.45 29.93
C HIS A 249 10.00 -10.86 31.32
N ALA A 250 8.76 -10.48 31.66
CA ALA A 250 8.11 -10.77 32.94
C ALA A 250 7.42 -12.15 32.98
N PHE A 251 7.47 -12.94 31.90
CA PHE A 251 7.00 -14.31 31.94
C PHE A 251 7.88 -15.16 32.87
N PRO A 252 7.28 -16.08 33.67
CA PRO A 252 8.06 -17.00 34.48
C PRO A 252 8.84 -17.98 33.57
N PRO A 253 10.01 -18.47 34.01
CA PRO A 253 10.85 -19.36 33.19
C PRO A 253 10.14 -20.61 32.67
N GLU A 254 9.13 -21.10 33.38
CA GLU A 254 8.42 -22.35 33.09
C GLU A 254 7.22 -22.15 32.14
N LEU A 255 6.96 -20.93 31.68
CA LEU A 255 5.83 -20.63 30.80
C LEU A 255 6.19 -20.87 29.33
N ASP A 256 5.74 -21.99 28.77
CA ASP A 256 5.97 -22.32 27.36
C ASP A 256 4.91 -21.74 26.41
N ARG A 257 3.67 -21.56 26.89
CA ARG A 257 2.53 -21.04 26.10
C ARG A 257 1.74 -20.01 26.88
N LEU A 258 1.20 -19.03 26.16
CA LEU A 258 0.40 -17.95 26.75
C LEU A 258 -1.09 -18.33 26.73
N ASP A 259 -1.66 -18.63 27.88
CA ASP A 259 -3.10 -18.92 28.01
C ASP A 259 -3.97 -17.64 27.98
N PRO A 260 -5.22 -17.69 27.48
CA PRO A 260 -5.85 -18.80 26.74
C PRO A 260 -5.50 -18.92 25.24
N GLU A 261 -4.72 -17.99 24.69
CA GLU A 261 -4.42 -17.84 23.25
C GLU A 261 -3.58 -19.00 22.70
N GLY A 262 -2.89 -19.73 23.57
CA GLY A 262 -2.13 -20.92 23.22
C GLY A 262 -0.94 -20.63 22.31
N VAL A 263 -0.42 -19.41 22.23
CA VAL A 263 0.78 -19.13 21.41
C VAL A 263 2.06 -19.41 22.21
N PRO A 264 3.17 -19.83 21.58
CA PRO A 264 4.46 -19.91 22.24
C PRO A 264 4.79 -18.60 22.98
N ALA A 265 5.11 -18.71 24.26
CA ALA A 265 5.47 -17.60 25.12
C ALA A 265 6.97 -17.66 25.40
N VAL A 266 7.67 -16.56 25.14
CA VAL A 266 9.11 -16.45 25.40
C VAL A 266 9.42 -15.17 26.15
N ARG A 267 10.55 -15.16 26.85
CA ARG A 267 10.96 -14.01 27.65
C ARG A 267 11.76 -12.99 26.84
N ALA A 268 12.41 -13.44 25.77
CA ALA A 268 13.21 -12.60 24.89
C ALA A 268 13.13 -13.08 23.44
N LEU A 269 13.36 -12.17 22.47
CA LEU A 269 13.35 -12.51 21.04
C LEU A 269 14.36 -13.60 20.68
N ARG A 270 15.54 -13.59 21.31
CA ARG A 270 16.60 -14.59 21.10
C ARG A 270 16.19 -16.03 21.42
N GLU A 271 15.12 -16.23 22.18
CA GLU A 271 14.60 -17.56 22.53
C GLU A 271 13.70 -18.14 21.42
N ILE A 272 13.29 -17.32 20.44
CA ILE A 272 12.48 -17.76 19.32
C ILE A 272 13.36 -18.56 18.34
N PRO A 273 13.01 -19.82 18.02
CA PRO A 273 13.74 -20.59 17.03
C PRO A 273 13.40 -20.09 15.62
N GLY A 274 14.42 -19.72 14.86
CA GLY A 274 14.28 -19.28 13.47
C GLY A 274 13.92 -17.79 13.32
N PRO A 275 13.63 -17.34 12.09
CA PRO A 275 13.48 -15.91 11.80
C PRO A 275 12.12 -15.37 12.27
N VAL A 276 12.14 -14.11 12.72
CA VAL A 276 10.97 -13.26 12.93
C VAL A 276 10.97 -12.16 11.87
N ASP A 277 9.89 -12.04 11.09
CA ASP A 277 9.83 -11.05 10.02
C ASP A 277 9.31 -9.69 10.54
N LEU A 278 8.29 -9.71 11.40
CA LEU A 278 7.65 -8.52 11.96
C LEU A 278 7.57 -8.59 13.49
N ALA A 279 8.03 -7.53 14.16
CA ALA A 279 7.87 -7.33 15.60
C ALA A 279 6.78 -6.28 15.88
N VAL A 280 5.70 -6.66 16.55
CA VAL A 280 4.63 -5.76 17.02
C VAL A 280 4.96 -5.32 18.44
N ILE A 281 5.31 -4.06 18.62
CA ILE A 281 5.85 -3.50 19.87
C ILE A 281 4.75 -2.74 20.61
N ALA A 282 4.38 -3.26 21.78
CA ALA A 282 3.33 -2.78 22.67
C ALA A 282 3.84 -2.51 24.10
N VAL A 283 5.06 -1.99 24.24
CA VAL A 283 5.69 -1.65 25.53
C VAL A 283 5.78 -0.13 25.73
N PRO A 284 5.92 0.37 26.99
CA PRO A 284 6.15 1.80 27.25
C PRO A 284 7.30 2.40 26.42
N ALA A 285 7.18 3.68 26.05
CA ALA A 285 8.09 4.35 25.10
C ALA A 285 9.56 4.34 25.51
N ASP A 286 9.84 4.38 26.81
CA ASP A 286 11.18 4.30 27.41
C ASP A 286 11.84 2.92 27.24
N ARG A 287 11.04 1.85 27.06
CA ARG A 287 11.51 0.47 26.84
C ARG A 287 11.68 0.10 25.37
N VAL A 288 11.12 0.87 24.46
CA VAL A 288 11.19 0.58 23.01
C VAL A 288 12.63 0.52 22.47
N PRO A 289 13.58 1.39 22.86
CA PRO A 289 14.96 1.30 22.37
C PRO A 289 15.63 -0.05 22.66
N ASP A 290 15.40 -0.63 23.84
CA ASP A 290 15.91 -1.96 24.19
C ASP A 290 15.29 -3.03 23.30
N VAL A 291 13.97 -2.99 23.10
CA VAL A 291 13.27 -3.96 22.24
C VAL A 291 13.74 -3.85 20.78
N VAL A 292 13.98 -2.63 20.28
CA VAL A 292 14.49 -2.41 18.92
C VAL A 292 15.91 -2.94 18.76
N ARG A 293 16.76 -2.85 19.80
CA ARG A 293 18.07 -3.52 19.80
C ARG A 293 17.89 -5.03 19.69
N ASP A 294 17.07 -5.63 20.55
CA ASP A 294 16.83 -7.07 20.56
C ASP A 294 16.26 -7.56 19.21
N CYS A 295 15.38 -6.78 18.57
CA CYS A 295 14.88 -7.04 17.22
C CYS A 295 16.01 -7.02 16.19
N GLY A 296 16.89 -6.02 16.27
CA GLY A 296 18.04 -5.89 15.38
C GLY A 296 19.03 -7.04 15.50
N GLU A 297 19.37 -7.43 16.73
CA GLU A 297 20.27 -8.56 17.02
C GLU A 297 19.68 -9.90 16.57
N HIS A 298 18.36 -10.06 16.64
CA HIS A 298 17.66 -11.25 16.15
C HIS A 298 17.46 -11.25 14.61
N GLY A 299 17.73 -10.12 13.93
CA GLY A 299 17.59 -10.00 12.48
C GLY A 299 16.13 -9.80 12.00
N VAL A 300 15.30 -9.17 12.83
CA VAL A 300 13.92 -8.82 12.45
C VAL A 300 13.92 -7.91 11.24
N GLN A 301 12.97 -8.07 10.32
CA GLN A 301 12.93 -7.26 9.09
C GLN A 301 12.16 -5.95 9.30
N GLY A 302 11.14 -5.95 10.15
CA GLY A 302 10.29 -4.80 10.40
C GLY A 302 9.79 -4.68 11.82
N VAL A 303 9.60 -3.45 12.27
CA VAL A 303 8.99 -3.14 13.56
C VAL A 303 7.72 -2.32 13.37
N LEU A 304 6.64 -2.73 14.03
CA LEU A 304 5.41 -1.96 14.18
C LEU A 304 5.35 -1.44 15.61
N ILE A 305 5.47 -0.12 15.80
CA ILE A 305 5.44 0.49 17.14
C ILE A 305 4.05 1.09 17.37
N LEU A 306 3.27 0.41 18.21
CA LEU A 306 1.93 0.85 18.62
C LEU A 306 1.99 1.96 19.67
N SER A 307 3.07 1.98 20.46
CA SER A 307 3.23 2.90 21.59
C SER A 307 3.29 4.37 21.17
N SER A 308 2.60 5.22 21.93
CA SER A 308 2.71 6.69 21.90
C SER A 308 3.83 7.19 22.84
N GLY A 309 3.98 8.49 23.00
CA GLY A 309 5.03 9.15 23.78
C GLY A 309 6.20 9.65 22.93
N TYR A 310 5.98 9.93 21.64
CA TYR A 310 7.02 10.31 20.69
C TYR A 310 6.82 11.75 20.20
N ALA A 311 7.05 12.01 18.91
CA ALA A 311 7.06 13.37 18.37
C ALA A 311 5.73 14.13 18.57
N GLU A 312 4.63 13.45 18.81
CA GLU A 312 3.33 14.01 19.18
C GLU A 312 3.31 14.61 20.59
N SER A 313 4.23 14.19 21.47
CA SER A 313 4.36 14.68 22.85
C SER A 313 5.30 15.88 23.01
N GLY A 314 5.91 16.38 21.92
CA GLY A 314 6.74 17.59 21.94
C GLY A 314 8.22 17.37 21.57
N PRO A 315 9.12 18.30 21.95
CA PRO A 315 10.53 18.27 21.56
C PRO A 315 11.30 17.00 21.98
N GLU A 316 11.19 16.58 23.24
CA GLU A 316 11.88 15.38 23.74
C GLU A 316 11.41 14.12 23.01
N GLY A 317 10.09 14.00 22.81
CA GLY A 317 9.52 12.90 22.06
C GLY A 317 9.96 12.88 20.58
N ARG A 318 10.23 14.05 19.96
CA ARG A 318 10.84 14.12 18.62
C ARG A 318 12.26 13.57 18.60
N GLU A 319 13.04 13.82 19.64
CA GLU A 319 14.40 13.27 19.77
C GLU A 319 14.36 11.76 19.99
N ARG A 320 13.45 11.28 20.85
CA ARG A 320 13.20 9.85 21.06
C ARG A 320 12.81 9.15 19.76
N GLN A 321 11.92 9.74 18.96
CA GLN A 321 11.51 9.21 17.66
C GLN A 321 12.69 9.15 16.69
N ARG A 322 13.50 10.21 16.61
CA ARG A 322 14.70 10.23 15.76
C ARG A 322 15.71 9.17 16.20
N ALA A 323 15.90 8.96 17.50
CA ALA A 323 16.83 7.96 18.03
C ALA A 323 16.39 6.53 17.68
N VAL A 324 15.12 6.18 17.95
CA VAL A 324 14.57 4.86 17.65
C VAL A 324 14.56 4.58 16.14
N LEU A 325 14.24 5.57 15.31
CA LEU A 325 14.31 5.43 13.86
C LEU A 325 15.73 5.13 13.37
N ARG A 326 16.73 5.92 13.84
CA ARG A 326 18.13 5.70 13.48
C ARG A 326 18.60 4.31 13.89
N GLN A 327 18.23 3.86 15.08
CA GLN A 327 18.55 2.53 15.59
C GLN A 327 17.89 1.44 14.74
N ALA A 328 16.60 1.57 14.40
CA ALA A 328 15.92 0.58 13.57
C ALA A 328 16.57 0.46 12.18
N ARG A 329 16.85 1.60 11.54
CA ARG A 329 17.51 1.64 10.22
C ARG A 329 18.95 1.16 10.28
N SER A 330 19.68 1.38 11.38
CA SER A 330 21.05 0.84 11.49
C SER A 330 21.05 -0.67 11.39
N TYR A 331 20.05 -1.37 11.92
CA TYR A 331 19.94 -2.84 11.79
C TYR A 331 19.31 -3.32 10.47
N GLY A 332 19.02 -2.43 9.51
CA GLY A 332 18.38 -2.82 8.25
C GLY A 332 16.85 -2.98 8.33
N MET A 333 16.24 -2.57 9.44
CA MET A 333 14.79 -2.69 9.66
C MET A 333 14.03 -1.52 9.03
N ARG A 334 12.75 -1.78 8.69
CA ARG A 334 11.75 -0.73 8.44
C ARG A 334 10.85 -0.55 9.66
N LEU A 335 10.30 0.65 9.82
CA LEU A 335 9.47 1.02 10.97
C LEU A 335 8.10 1.54 10.51
N ILE A 336 7.03 1.03 11.10
CA ILE A 336 5.68 1.59 11.02
C ILE A 336 5.33 2.19 12.39
N GLY A 337 4.83 3.43 12.37
CA GLY A 337 4.62 4.23 13.58
C GLY A 337 5.73 5.26 13.82
N PRO A 338 6.06 5.57 15.08
CA PRO A 338 5.37 5.13 16.30
C PRO A 338 3.94 5.72 16.40
N ASN A 339 3.23 5.44 17.50
CA ASN A 339 1.83 5.82 17.67
C ASN A 339 0.95 5.30 16.51
N ALA A 340 1.26 4.12 16.00
CA ALA A 340 0.53 3.50 14.91
C ALA A 340 -0.75 2.82 15.41
N PHE A 341 -1.76 2.76 14.55
CA PHE A 341 -2.92 1.89 14.78
C PHE A 341 -2.68 0.45 14.31
N GLY A 342 -1.77 0.26 13.35
CA GLY A 342 -1.34 -1.05 12.86
C GLY A 342 -1.53 -1.27 11.37
N LEU A 343 -1.45 -2.52 10.95
CA LEU A 343 -1.52 -2.94 9.55
C LEU A 343 -2.31 -4.25 9.36
N ILE A 344 -2.92 -4.38 8.19
CA ILE A 344 -3.79 -5.50 7.81
C ILE A 344 -3.45 -5.93 6.38
N ASN A 345 -3.47 -7.24 6.13
CA ASN A 345 -3.43 -7.83 4.80
C ASN A 345 -4.47 -8.96 4.70
N THR A 346 -5.46 -8.78 3.81
CA THR A 346 -6.59 -9.70 3.66
C THR A 346 -6.33 -10.86 2.71
N ALA A 347 -5.17 -10.90 2.06
CA ALA A 347 -4.81 -11.98 1.15
C ALA A 347 -5.00 -13.34 1.83
N PRO A 348 -5.69 -14.32 1.19
CA PRO A 348 -5.97 -15.61 1.81
C PRO A 348 -4.74 -16.38 2.28
N ALA A 349 -3.60 -16.16 1.61
CA ALA A 349 -2.32 -16.77 1.96
C ALA A 349 -1.62 -16.12 3.17
N VAL A 350 -2.11 -14.97 3.66
CA VAL A 350 -1.49 -14.16 4.72
C VAL A 350 -2.44 -13.98 5.91
N ARG A 351 -3.63 -13.40 5.69
CA ARG A 351 -4.66 -13.13 6.72
C ARG A 351 -4.13 -12.41 7.97
N LEU A 352 -3.37 -11.35 7.76
CA LEU A 352 -2.70 -10.61 8.83
C LEU A 352 -3.60 -9.48 9.36
N ASN A 353 -3.85 -9.45 10.68
CA ASN A 353 -4.42 -8.29 11.38
C ASN A 353 -3.55 -7.90 12.58
N ALA A 354 -2.43 -7.21 12.32
CA ALA A 354 -1.57 -6.63 13.35
C ALA A 354 -2.01 -5.19 13.65
N SER A 355 -3.24 -5.01 14.13
CA SER A 355 -3.81 -3.68 14.38
C SER A 355 -4.79 -3.65 15.55
N PHE A 356 -5.35 -2.48 15.84
CA PHE A 356 -6.47 -2.32 16.77
C PHE A 356 -7.86 -2.50 16.14
N ALA A 357 -7.95 -2.94 14.88
CA ALA A 357 -9.22 -3.26 14.25
C ALA A 357 -9.83 -4.49 14.93
N PRO A 358 -11.00 -4.38 15.60
CA PRO A 358 -11.56 -5.46 16.40
C PRO A 358 -12.08 -6.63 15.55
N ARG A 359 -12.22 -6.44 14.24
CA ARG A 359 -12.65 -7.47 13.29
C ARG A 359 -11.81 -7.35 12.04
N MET A 360 -11.49 -8.49 11.45
CA MET A 360 -10.85 -8.56 10.15
C MET A 360 -11.78 -7.97 9.09
N PRO A 361 -11.35 -6.94 8.33
CA PRO A 361 -12.09 -6.48 7.16
C PRO A 361 -12.17 -7.60 6.11
N GLY A 362 -13.25 -7.63 5.34
CA GLY A 362 -13.35 -8.59 4.25
C GLY A 362 -12.35 -8.30 3.12
N ALA A 363 -12.00 -9.33 2.36
CA ALA A 363 -11.04 -9.24 1.28
C ALA A 363 -11.61 -8.53 0.05
N GLY A 364 -10.90 -7.54 -0.48
CA GLY A 364 -11.27 -6.81 -1.68
C GLY A 364 -10.06 -6.19 -2.36
N ARG A 365 -10.30 -5.16 -3.18
CA ARG A 365 -9.31 -4.62 -4.14
C ARG A 365 -8.81 -3.21 -3.79
N ILE A 366 -9.15 -2.72 -2.61
CA ILE A 366 -8.79 -1.38 -2.13
C ILE A 366 -7.57 -1.44 -1.21
N GLY A 367 -6.50 -0.74 -1.58
CA GLY A 367 -5.37 -0.46 -0.70
C GLY A 367 -5.61 0.83 0.08
N LEU A 368 -5.46 0.78 1.40
CA LEU A 368 -5.78 1.91 2.28
C LEU A 368 -4.58 2.36 3.13
N PHE A 369 -4.29 3.66 3.09
CA PHE A 369 -3.25 4.28 3.92
C PHE A 369 -3.82 5.45 4.72
N THR A 370 -3.48 5.54 6.00
CA THR A 370 -3.83 6.69 6.85
C THR A 370 -2.68 7.08 7.77
N GLN A 371 -2.59 8.36 8.09
CA GLN A 371 -1.68 8.91 9.10
C GLN A 371 -2.36 9.07 10.48
N SER A 372 -3.67 8.85 10.56
CA SER A 372 -4.46 9.01 11.78
C SER A 372 -5.13 7.70 12.17
N GLY A 373 -4.95 7.29 13.43
CA GLY A 373 -5.61 6.11 14.00
C GLY A 373 -7.13 6.26 14.06
N ALA A 374 -7.63 7.43 14.49
CA ALA A 374 -9.08 7.69 14.56
C ALA A 374 -9.74 7.66 13.17
N ILE A 375 -9.07 8.22 12.15
CA ILE A 375 -9.54 8.15 10.77
C ILE A 375 -9.44 6.71 10.24
N GLY A 376 -8.42 5.95 10.65
CA GLY A 376 -8.33 4.52 10.35
C GLY A 376 -9.54 3.74 10.86
N ILE A 377 -9.97 3.98 12.10
CA ILE A 377 -11.21 3.42 12.66
C ILE A 377 -12.41 3.83 11.83
N ALA A 378 -12.57 5.13 11.56
CA ALA A 378 -13.69 5.64 10.77
C ALA A 378 -13.77 5.01 9.37
N LEU A 379 -12.61 4.83 8.70
CA LEU A 379 -12.52 4.20 7.40
C LEU A 379 -12.92 2.72 7.44
N LEU A 380 -12.35 1.94 8.36
CA LEU A 380 -12.65 0.51 8.49
C LEU A 380 -14.11 0.27 8.91
N SER A 381 -14.61 1.05 9.86
CA SER A 381 -16.02 0.99 10.27
C SER A 381 -16.97 1.43 9.15
N GLY A 382 -16.61 2.48 8.42
CA GLY A 382 -17.41 3.00 7.30
C GLY A 382 -17.46 2.05 6.10
N LEU A 383 -16.37 1.32 5.84
CA LEU A 383 -16.35 0.21 4.87
C LEU A 383 -17.24 -0.93 5.34
N HIS A 384 -17.09 -1.36 6.59
CA HIS A 384 -17.92 -2.43 7.15
C HIS A 384 -19.42 -2.11 7.12
N ALA A 385 -19.79 -0.85 7.38
CA ALA A 385 -21.18 -0.39 7.33
C ALA A 385 -21.78 -0.44 5.91
N ARG A 386 -20.94 -0.49 4.86
CA ARG A 386 -21.37 -0.59 3.46
C ARG A 386 -21.47 -2.03 2.95
N GLY A 387 -21.33 -3.03 3.81
CA GLY A 387 -21.60 -4.42 3.48
C GLY A 387 -20.42 -5.38 3.73
N PRO A 388 -20.62 -6.68 3.44
CA PRO A 388 -19.57 -7.68 3.60
C PRO A 388 -18.45 -7.42 2.59
N GLY A 389 -17.20 -7.49 3.03
CA GLY A 389 -16.05 -7.39 2.12
C GLY A 389 -15.78 -8.70 1.38
N ASP A 390 -15.98 -9.86 2.01
CA ASP A 390 -15.69 -11.16 1.38
C ASP A 390 -16.70 -11.47 0.27
N GLY A 391 -16.23 -11.33 -0.98
CA GLY A 391 -17.05 -11.49 -2.17
C GLY A 391 -17.99 -10.32 -2.46
N GLY A 392 -18.06 -9.32 -1.58
CA GLY A 392 -18.82 -8.08 -1.78
C GLY A 392 -17.92 -6.90 -2.21
N ILE A 393 -18.50 -5.71 -2.30
CA ILE A 393 -17.77 -4.53 -2.81
C ILE A 393 -16.90 -3.86 -1.74
N ALA A 394 -17.21 -4.05 -0.45
CA ALA A 394 -16.66 -3.29 0.66
C ALA A 394 -15.37 -3.88 1.28
N GLY A 395 -14.62 -4.65 0.48
CA GLY A 395 -13.39 -5.29 0.90
C GLY A 395 -12.13 -4.46 0.65
N ILE A 396 -11.09 -4.70 1.44
CA ILE A 396 -9.76 -4.11 1.25
C ILE A 396 -8.75 -5.20 0.88
N SER A 397 -7.68 -4.84 0.18
CA SER A 397 -6.50 -5.71 -0.01
C SER A 397 -5.56 -5.57 1.19
N THR A 398 -5.21 -4.34 1.51
CA THR A 398 -4.22 -3.99 2.53
C THR A 398 -4.61 -2.69 3.21
N PHE A 399 -4.30 -2.57 4.49
CA PHE A 399 -4.48 -1.35 5.27
C PHE A 399 -3.23 -1.06 6.09
N VAL A 400 -2.78 0.20 6.09
CA VAL A 400 -1.67 0.66 6.93
C VAL A 400 -2.01 1.99 7.58
N SER A 401 -1.95 2.02 8.90
CA SER A 401 -1.97 3.26 9.68
C SER A 401 -0.58 3.54 10.25
N ALA A 402 0.08 4.55 9.68
CA ALA A 402 1.48 4.84 9.98
C ALA A 402 1.70 5.70 11.23
N GLY A 403 0.64 6.19 11.88
CA GLY A 403 0.74 7.09 13.03
C GLY A 403 1.61 8.30 12.69
N ASN A 404 2.65 8.53 13.50
CA ASN A 404 3.61 9.63 13.31
C ASN A 404 4.41 9.54 12.00
N ARG A 405 4.34 8.42 11.27
CA ARG A 405 4.96 8.24 9.95
C ARG A 405 6.46 8.59 9.99
N ALA A 406 7.18 8.01 10.94
CA ALA A 406 8.60 8.29 11.12
C ALA A 406 9.45 7.68 9.98
N ASP A 407 8.99 6.58 9.39
CA ASP A 407 9.71 5.87 8.32
C ASP A 407 8.82 5.51 7.14
N VAL A 408 8.02 4.43 7.25
CA VAL A 408 7.10 4.02 6.17
C VAL A 408 6.02 5.08 5.96
N SER A 409 5.78 5.43 4.70
CA SER A 409 4.89 6.50 4.29
C SER A 409 3.97 6.09 3.12
N GLY A 410 2.99 6.94 2.81
CA GLY A 410 2.13 6.74 1.64
C GLY A 410 2.91 6.66 0.32
N ASN A 411 4.12 7.22 0.24
CA ASN A 411 4.98 7.04 -0.93
C ASN A 411 5.43 5.59 -1.10
N ASP A 412 5.85 4.94 -0.01
CA ASP A 412 6.25 3.53 -0.02
C ASP A 412 5.05 2.63 -0.41
N LEU A 413 3.86 2.95 0.11
CA LEU A 413 2.62 2.23 -0.24
C LEU A 413 2.23 2.39 -1.71
N LEU A 414 2.35 3.60 -2.29
CA LEU A 414 2.12 3.80 -3.73
C LEU A 414 3.10 2.99 -4.60
N GLN A 415 4.34 2.82 -4.14
CA GLN A 415 5.35 2.00 -4.84
C GLN A 415 4.99 0.51 -4.81
N TYR A 416 4.48 0.04 -3.66
CA TYR A 416 3.98 -1.33 -3.48
C TYR A 416 2.72 -1.59 -4.31
N TRP A 417 1.69 -0.74 -4.18
CA TRP A 417 0.43 -0.93 -4.90
C TRP A 417 0.55 -0.78 -6.40
N TYR A 418 1.56 -0.08 -6.92
CA TYR A 418 1.77 0.06 -8.36
C TYR A 418 1.81 -1.31 -9.08
N ASP A 419 2.56 -2.28 -8.54
CA ASP A 419 2.71 -3.62 -9.14
C ASP A 419 1.87 -4.71 -8.43
N ASP A 420 1.21 -4.41 -7.31
CA ASP A 420 0.43 -5.40 -6.56
C ASP A 420 -0.86 -5.80 -7.30
N PRO A 421 -1.02 -7.05 -7.78
CA PRO A 421 -2.22 -7.45 -8.53
C PRO A 421 -3.49 -7.55 -7.67
N GLN A 422 -3.36 -7.52 -6.33
CA GLN A 422 -4.48 -7.57 -5.40
C GLN A 422 -5.09 -6.20 -5.11
N THR A 423 -4.44 -5.11 -5.54
CA THR A 423 -4.89 -3.73 -5.31
C THR A 423 -5.17 -3.05 -6.63
N ASP A 424 -6.40 -2.58 -6.82
CA ASP A 424 -6.82 -1.80 -8.00
C ASP A 424 -6.99 -0.32 -7.69
N VAL A 425 -7.39 0.01 -6.46
CA VAL A 425 -7.64 1.39 -6.04
C VAL A 425 -6.80 1.72 -4.81
N ALA A 426 -6.08 2.83 -4.87
CA ALA A 426 -5.28 3.34 -3.76
C ALA A 426 -6.02 4.49 -3.07
N ILE A 427 -6.34 4.31 -1.80
CA ILE A 427 -6.98 5.31 -0.95
C ILE A 427 -5.98 5.82 0.09
N LEU A 428 -5.78 7.13 0.17
CA LEU A 428 -4.89 7.73 1.14
C LEU A 428 -5.54 8.89 1.90
N TYR A 429 -5.61 8.77 3.22
CA TYR A 429 -5.79 9.91 4.10
C TYR A 429 -4.43 10.46 4.52
N LEU A 430 -4.13 11.69 4.09
CA LEU A 430 -2.85 12.35 4.34
C LEU A 430 -3.08 13.60 5.17
N GLU A 431 -2.26 13.81 6.19
CA GLU A 431 -2.21 15.07 6.94
C GLU A 431 -0.97 15.88 6.57
N SER A 432 0.10 15.19 6.16
CA SER A 432 1.32 15.77 5.61
C SER A 432 1.87 14.96 4.44
N ILE A 433 2.62 15.64 3.56
CA ILE A 433 3.38 15.03 2.47
C ILE A 433 4.86 15.30 2.75
N GLY A 434 5.63 14.25 3.06
CA GLY A 434 7.04 14.42 3.45
C GLY A 434 7.91 14.94 2.32
N ASN A 435 7.86 14.28 1.15
CA ASN A 435 8.57 14.72 -0.06
C ASN A 435 7.54 14.95 -1.17
N PRO A 436 7.08 16.20 -1.39
CA PRO A 436 6.07 16.53 -2.40
C PRO A 436 6.49 16.18 -3.83
N ARG A 437 7.78 16.33 -4.17
CA ARG A 437 8.29 15.98 -5.51
C ARG A 437 8.20 14.47 -5.76
N LYS A 438 8.63 13.67 -4.79
CA LYS A 438 8.51 12.21 -4.84
C LYS A 438 7.05 11.78 -4.86
N PHE A 439 6.20 12.33 -3.97
CA PHE A 439 4.77 12.03 -3.95
C PHE A 439 4.10 12.31 -5.30
N THR A 440 4.27 13.51 -5.87
CA THR A 440 3.66 13.89 -7.15
C THR A 440 4.10 12.96 -8.29
N ARG A 441 5.39 12.60 -8.34
CA ARG A 441 5.93 11.65 -9.32
C ARG A 441 5.33 10.26 -9.17
N LEU A 442 5.27 9.74 -7.95
CA LEU A 442 4.75 8.40 -7.67
C LEU A 442 3.25 8.34 -7.91
N ALA A 443 2.49 9.32 -7.42
CA ALA A 443 1.06 9.46 -7.63
C ALA A 443 0.73 9.51 -9.13
N ARG A 444 1.44 10.33 -9.92
CA ARG A 444 1.26 10.38 -11.39
C ARG A 444 1.48 9.05 -12.06
N ARG A 445 2.52 8.32 -11.66
CA ARG A 445 2.82 6.99 -12.21
C ARG A 445 1.76 5.97 -11.82
N THR A 446 1.32 5.96 -10.57
CA THR A 446 0.28 5.03 -10.09
C THR A 446 -1.09 5.35 -10.67
N ALA A 447 -1.51 6.62 -10.67
CA ALA A 447 -2.77 7.09 -11.23
C ALA A 447 -2.95 6.79 -12.72
N ALA A 448 -1.86 6.60 -13.46
CA ALA A 448 -1.90 6.21 -14.87
C ALA A 448 -2.39 4.77 -15.09
N VAL A 449 -2.34 3.92 -14.06
CA VAL A 449 -2.72 2.49 -14.15
C VAL A 449 -3.76 2.08 -13.12
N LYS A 450 -3.84 2.78 -11.98
CA LYS A 450 -4.69 2.48 -10.82
C LYS A 450 -5.21 3.77 -10.20
N PRO A 451 -6.53 3.96 -10.02
CA PRO A 451 -7.05 5.17 -9.42
C PRO A 451 -6.44 5.47 -8.04
N VAL A 452 -6.07 6.73 -7.81
CA VAL A 452 -5.51 7.22 -6.54
C VAL A 452 -6.46 8.27 -5.97
N VAL A 453 -7.10 7.96 -4.85
CA VAL A 453 -8.03 8.86 -4.15
C VAL A 453 -7.40 9.38 -2.87
N VAL A 454 -7.41 10.70 -2.67
CA VAL A 454 -6.77 11.34 -1.52
C VAL A 454 -7.73 12.27 -0.78
N ALA A 455 -7.84 12.05 0.53
CA ALA A 455 -8.41 13.03 1.45
C ALA A 455 -7.26 13.72 2.21
N LYS A 456 -7.14 15.03 2.06
CA LYS A 456 -6.11 15.83 2.76
C LYS A 456 -6.70 16.47 4.02
N GLY A 457 -6.24 16.03 5.20
CA GLY A 457 -6.49 16.71 6.48
C GLY A 457 -5.63 17.97 6.66
N ALA A 458 -5.89 18.78 7.68
CA ALA A 458 -5.05 19.93 8.06
C ALA A 458 -4.73 20.92 6.90
N ARG A 459 -5.73 21.26 6.09
CA ARG A 459 -5.58 22.10 4.88
C ARG A 459 -5.19 23.55 5.17
N HIS A 460 -5.69 24.07 6.28
CA HIS A 460 -5.56 25.49 6.64
C HIS A 460 -4.68 25.73 7.86
N SER A 461 -4.18 24.68 8.53
CA SER A 461 -3.45 24.83 9.79
C SER A 461 -2.08 25.51 9.60
N GLY A 462 -1.47 25.37 8.42
CA GLY A 462 -0.12 25.86 8.15
C GLY A 462 0.94 25.26 9.09
N ALA A 463 0.61 24.20 9.81
CA ALA A 463 1.43 23.53 10.81
C ALA A 463 1.55 22.04 10.47
N ALA A 464 2.72 21.46 10.75
CA ALA A 464 2.88 20.01 10.65
C ALA A 464 1.98 19.33 11.70
N PRO A 465 1.30 18.24 11.35
CA PRO A 465 0.56 17.45 12.32
C PRO A 465 1.48 17.01 13.47
N PRO A 466 0.97 16.90 14.72
CA PRO A 466 1.73 16.37 15.83
C PRO A 466 2.38 15.03 15.44
N GLY A 467 3.66 14.84 15.77
CA GLY A 467 4.37 13.61 15.41
C GLY A 467 5.12 13.65 14.07
N HIS A 468 4.66 14.46 13.12
CA HIS A 468 5.22 14.47 11.77
C HIS A 468 6.46 15.36 11.67
N THR A 469 7.59 14.76 11.27
CA THR A 469 8.82 15.50 10.98
C THR A 469 8.87 15.85 9.49
N VAL A 470 8.19 16.94 9.11
CA VAL A 470 8.19 17.47 7.74
C VAL A 470 8.53 18.96 7.73
N PRO A 471 9.20 19.47 6.68
CA PRO A 471 9.33 20.91 6.51
C PRO A 471 7.94 21.58 6.46
N THR A 472 7.69 22.53 7.36
CA THR A 472 6.44 23.30 7.36
C THR A 472 6.56 24.44 6.36
N VAL A 473 5.90 24.29 5.22
CA VAL A 473 5.75 25.36 4.23
C VAL A 473 4.26 25.70 4.13
N ARG A 474 3.92 26.99 4.24
CA ARG A 474 2.56 27.46 3.98
C ARG A 474 2.37 27.60 2.48
N ILE A 475 1.67 26.63 1.89
CA ILE A 475 1.28 26.63 0.48
C ILE A 475 -0.25 26.75 0.46
N ALA A 476 -0.79 27.57 -0.46
CA ALA A 476 -2.22 27.67 -0.63
C ALA A 476 -2.83 26.31 -1.00
N ASP A 477 -3.96 25.95 -0.40
CA ASP A 477 -4.60 24.66 -0.63
C ASP A 477 -4.98 24.46 -2.11
N SER A 478 -5.31 25.53 -2.82
CA SER A 478 -5.56 25.54 -4.27
C SER A 478 -4.34 25.10 -5.09
N THR A 479 -3.13 25.44 -4.66
CA THR A 479 -1.88 24.98 -5.31
C THR A 479 -1.67 23.50 -5.08
N VAL A 480 -1.92 23.02 -3.86
CA VAL A 480 -1.85 21.57 -3.55
C VAL A 480 -2.90 20.80 -4.35
N ALA A 481 -4.13 21.32 -4.45
CA ALA A 481 -5.19 20.76 -5.29
C ALA A 481 -4.78 20.68 -6.77
N ALA A 482 -4.21 21.76 -7.32
CA ALA A 482 -3.76 21.78 -8.71
C ALA A 482 -2.64 20.76 -8.98
N LEU A 483 -1.68 20.62 -8.06
CA LEU A 483 -0.60 19.63 -8.17
C LEU A 483 -1.12 18.19 -8.09
N MET A 484 -2.06 17.91 -7.17
CA MET A 484 -2.73 16.61 -7.08
C MET A 484 -3.49 16.29 -8.38
N ARG A 485 -4.26 17.25 -8.91
CA ARG A 485 -4.98 17.11 -10.16
C ARG A 485 -4.05 16.85 -11.34
N GLN A 486 -2.92 17.57 -11.45
CA GLN A 486 -1.91 17.33 -12.48
C GLN A 486 -1.25 15.95 -12.37
N ALA A 487 -1.18 15.40 -11.15
CA ALA A 487 -0.73 14.03 -10.90
C ALA A 487 -1.82 12.98 -11.12
N GLY A 488 -3.03 13.34 -11.56
CA GLY A 488 -4.13 12.39 -11.76
C GLY A 488 -4.76 11.88 -10.45
N VAL A 489 -4.51 12.55 -9.32
CA VAL A 489 -5.10 12.20 -8.04
C VAL A 489 -6.52 12.75 -7.94
N ILE A 490 -7.47 11.86 -7.60
CA ILE A 490 -8.85 12.23 -7.28
C ILE A 490 -8.87 12.72 -5.84
N ARG A 491 -8.99 14.04 -5.66
CA ARG A 491 -9.04 14.64 -4.33
C ARG A 491 -10.48 14.73 -3.85
N VAL A 492 -10.72 14.29 -2.62
CA VAL A 492 -12.01 14.37 -1.94
C VAL A 492 -11.91 15.13 -0.62
N ASP A 493 -13.06 15.54 -0.08
CA ASP A 493 -13.17 16.42 1.06
C ASP A 493 -13.47 15.73 2.37
N THR A 494 -14.19 14.62 2.31
CA THR A 494 -14.62 13.88 3.50
C THR A 494 -14.11 12.44 3.51
N VAL A 495 -14.08 11.84 4.70
CA VAL A 495 -13.82 10.40 4.87
C VAL A 495 -14.89 9.57 4.17
N THR A 496 -16.14 10.04 4.20
CA THR A 496 -17.27 9.41 3.52
C THR A 496 -17.05 9.36 2.00
N GLU A 497 -16.75 10.50 1.37
CA GLU A 497 -16.41 10.56 -0.05
C GLU A 497 -15.20 9.69 -0.40
N LEU A 498 -14.21 9.61 0.50
CA LEU A 498 -13.03 8.77 0.29
C LEU A 498 -13.41 7.29 0.15
N ILE A 499 -14.32 6.82 1.01
CA ILE A 499 -14.85 5.46 0.94
C ILE A 499 -15.71 5.29 -0.31
N ASP A 500 -16.66 6.20 -0.57
CA ASP A 500 -17.62 6.07 -1.67
C ASP A 500 -16.94 6.10 -3.04
N ALA A 501 -16.02 7.04 -3.26
CA ALA A 501 -15.23 7.10 -4.48
C ALA A 501 -14.36 5.84 -4.63
N GLY A 502 -13.75 5.39 -3.54
CA GLY A 502 -12.95 4.17 -3.51
C GLY A 502 -13.72 2.91 -3.93
N LEU A 503 -14.92 2.73 -3.38
CA LEU A 503 -15.80 1.60 -3.68
C LEU A 503 -16.33 1.66 -5.11
N LEU A 504 -16.74 2.83 -5.58
CA LEU A 504 -17.19 3.01 -6.97
C LEU A 504 -16.08 2.61 -7.94
N LEU A 505 -14.86 3.11 -7.74
CA LEU A 505 -13.70 2.82 -8.60
C LEU A 505 -13.24 1.36 -8.51
N ALA A 506 -13.47 0.69 -7.38
CA ALA A 506 -13.09 -0.71 -7.20
C ALA A 506 -14.12 -1.70 -7.74
N SER A 507 -15.37 -1.27 -7.91
CA SER A 507 -16.50 -2.14 -8.27
C SER A 507 -17.08 -1.86 -9.66
N GLN A 508 -16.72 -0.75 -10.32
CA GLN A 508 -17.26 -0.35 -11.62
C GLN A 508 -16.16 -0.02 -12.63
N PRO A 509 -16.39 -0.25 -13.94
CA PRO A 509 -15.45 0.17 -14.98
C PRO A 509 -15.35 1.69 -15.08
N LEU A 510 -14.29 2.20 -15.72
CA LEU A 510 -14.20 3.61 -16.06
C LEU A 510 -15.13 3.93 -17.24
N PRO A 511 -15.89 5.03 -17.20
CA PRO A 511 -16.76 5.40 -18.31
C PRO A 511 -15.93 5.83 -19.53
N ALA A 512 -16.40 5.49 -20.73
CA ALA A 512 -15.74 5.85 -21.99
C ALA A 512 -15.81 7.37 -22.29
N GLY A 513 -16.69 8.09 -21.60
CA GLY A 513 -16.92 9.51 -21.81
C GLY A 513 -17.80 10.12 -20.72
N PRO A 514 -18.15 11.41 -20.86
CA PRO A 514 -18.86 12.15 -19.82
C PRO A 514 -20.39 12.04 -19.91
N ARG A 515 -20.97 11.23 -20.82
CA ARG A 515 -22.42 11.22 -21.05
C ARG A 515 -23.13 10.31 -20.07
N ILE A 516 -23.98 10.88 -19.23
CA ILE A 516 -24.59 10.15 -18.09
C ILE A 516 -26.09 10.00 -18.31
N ALA A 517 -26.59 8.77 -18.40
CA ALA A 517 -28.02 8.51 -18.30
C ALA A 517 -28.48 8.63 -16.84
N ILE A 518 -29.60 9.31 -16.60
CA ILE A 518 -30.21 9.40 -15.27
C ILE A 518 -31.60 8.77 -15.37
N LEU A 519 -31.88 7.77 -14.54
CA LEU A 519 -33.19 7.12 -14.49
C LEU A 519 -33.62 6.84 -13.06
N GLY A 520 -34.92 6.81 -12.79
CA GLY A 520 -35.42 6.48 -11.46
C GLY A 520 -36.87 6.87 -11.22
N ASN A 521 -37.40 6.55 -10.05
CA ASN A 521 -38.82 6.75 -9.71
C ASN A 521 -39.10 8.05 -8.91
N ALA A 522 -38.11 8.94 -8.78
CA ALA A 522 -38.24 10.21 -8.08
C ALA A 522 -37.67 11.36 -8.90
N GLU A 523 -38.54 12.26 -9.36
CA GLU A 523 -38.15 13.42 -10.18
C GLU A 523 -37.18 14.36 -9.46
N SER A 524 -37.39 14.60 -8.15
CA SER A 524 -36.53 15.47 -7.35
C SER A 524 -35.10 14.95 -7.24
N LEU A 525 -34.91 13.63 -7.03
CA LEU A 525 -33.57 13.02 -7.00
C LEU A 525 -32.92 13.03 -8.38
N ALA A 526 -33.69 12.80 -9.44
CA ALA A 526 -33.20 12.84 -10.80
C ALA A 526 -32.70 14.25 -11.20
N LEU A 527 -33.40 15.30 -10.77
CA LEU A 527 -32.97 16.70 -10.93
C LEU A 527 -31.69 17.00 -10.16
N LEU A 528 -31.60 16.58 -8.88
CA LEU A 528 -30.39 16.75 -8.08
C LEU A 528 -29.18 16.04 -8.70
N ALA A 529 -29.37 14.82 -9.21
CA ALA A 529 -28.33 14.08 -9.93
C ALA A 529 -27.93 14.78 -11.23
N TYR A 530 -28.89 15.37 -11.95
CA TYR A 530 -28.65 16.12 -13.18
C TYR A 530 -27.79 17.37 -12.91
N ASP A 531 -28.15 18.16 -11.90
CA ASP A 531 -27.41 19.37 -11.51
C ASP A 531 -26.01 19.03 -10.97
N ALA A 532 -25.87 17.95 -10.21
CA ALA A 532 -24.57 17.46 -9.75
C ALA A 532 -23.66 17.06 -10.93
N CYS A 533 -24.20 16.36 -11.93
CA CYS A 533 -23.46 16.03 -13.14
C CYS A 533 -22.96 17.28 -13.87
N LEU A 534 -23.81 18.30 -14.05
CA LEU A 534 -23.41 19.55 -14.69
C LEU A 534 -22.32 20.30 -13.89
N THR A 535 -22.45 20.31 -12.57
CA THR A 535 -21.49 20.97 -11.66
C THR A 535 -20.10 20.36 -11.77
N GLU A 536 -20.02 19.03 -11.91
CA GLU A 536 -18.78 18.28 -12.11
C GLU A 536 -18.30 18.26 -13.58
N GLY A 537 -18.99 18.95 -14.48
CA GLY A 537 -18.63 19.04 -15.90
C GLY A 537 -18.95 17.78 -16.73
N LEU A 538 -19.80 16.89 -16.20
CA LEU A 538 -20.38 15.77 -16.93
C LEU A 538 -21.52 16.24 -17.86
N ARG A 539 -21.96 15.37 -18.76
CA ARG A 539 -23.00 15.64 -19.76
C ARG A 539 -24.22 14.74 -19.50
N PRO A 540 -25.09 15.10 -18.54
CA PRO A 540 -26.26 14.28 -18.27
C PRO A 540 -27.27 14.32 -19.43
N LEU A 541 -27.81 13.16 -19.79
CA LEU A 541 -28.95 13.01 -20.70
C LEU A 541 -30.23 13.46 -19.99
N ARG A 542 -31.30 13.70 -20.75
CA ARG A 542 -32.61 14.02 -20.17
C ARG A 542 -33.02 12.90 -19.20
N PRO A 543 -33.33 13.21 -17.92
CA PRO A 543 -33.69 12.17 -16.96
C PRO A 543 -34.94 11.40 -17.38
N ARG A 544 -34.91 10.07 -17.24
CA ARG A 544 -36.04 9.18 -17.44
C ARG A 544 -36.70 8.88 -16.10
N VAL A 545 -37.73 9.64 -15.77
CA VAL A 545 -38.51 9.45 -14.54
C VAL A 545 -39.55 8.35 -14.78
N LEU A 546 -39.43 7.26 -14.02
CA LEU A 546 -40.38 6.16 -13.97
C LEU A 546 -41.56 6.51 -13.05
N ALA A 547 -42.69 5.81 -13.21
CA ALA A 547 -43.82 5.98 -12.31
C ALA A 547 -43.43 5.68 -10.86
N SER A 548 -44.09 6.33 -9.89
CA SER A 548 -43.84 6.04 -8.47
C SER A 548 -44.19 4.60 -8.07
N SER A 549 -45.01 3.92 -8.87
CA SER A 549 -45.36 2.50 -8.76
C SER A 549 -44.46 1.58 -9.58
N ALA A 550 -43.34 2.08 -10.10
CA ALA A 550 -42.42 1.29 -10.93
C ALA A 550 -41.92 0.05 -10.17
N THR A 551 -42.02 -1.09 -10.83
CA THR A 551 -41.56 -2.38 -10.33
C THR A 551 -40.06 -2.56 -10.59
N PRO A 552 -39.39 -3.49 -9.90
CA PRO A 552 -38.01 -3.85 -10.24
C PRO A 552 -37.79 -4.15 -11.74
N ASP A 553 -38.76 -4.75 -12.43
CA ASP A 553 -38.63 -5.06 -13.86
C ASP A 553 -38.64 -3.82 -14.76
N ASP A 554 -39.38 -2.79 -14.36
CA ASP A 554 -39.37 -1.48 -15.02
C ASP A 554 -37.98 -0.83 -14.91
N PHE A 555 -37.35 -0.92 -13.73
CA PHE A 555 -35.97 -0.46 -13.52
C PHE A 555 -34.96 -1.25 -14.35
N ARG A 556 -35.08 -2.58 -14.39
CA ARG A 556 -34.22 -3.46 -15.22
C ARG A 556 -34.28 -3.05 -16.68
N THR A 557 -35.50 -2.93 -17.23
CA THR A 557 -35.73 -2.61 -18.64
C THR A 557 -35.21 -1.21 -18.95
N ALA A 558 -35.53 -0.21 -18.12
CA ALA A 558 -35.08 1.15 -18.32
C ALA A 558 -33.56 1.30 -18.26
N LEU A 559 -32.89 0.59 -17.34
CA LEU A 559 -31.44 0.57 -17.24
C LEU A 559 -30.80 -0.11 -18.45
N ALA A 560 -31.30 -1.28 -18.87
CA ALA A 560 -30.79 -1.99 -20.04
C ALA A 560 -30.91 -1.15 -21.32
N GLU A 561 -32.05 -0.50 -21.53
CA GLU A 561 -32.25 0.42 -22.67
C GLU A 561 -31.32 1.62 -22.60
N ALA A 562 -31.08 2.19 -21.41
CA ALA A 562 -30.17 3.32 -21.26
C ALA A 562 -28.72 2.94 -21.57
N LEU A 563 -28.26 1.78 -21.07
CA LEU A 563 -26.89 1.29 -21.30
C LEU A 563 -26.67 0.82 -22.73
N ALA A 564 -27.71 0.33 -23.43
CA ALA A 564 -27.59 -0.07 -24.84
C ALA A 564 -27.36 1.10 -25.81
N ARG A 565 -27.54 2.36 -25.38
CA ARG A 565 -27.39 3.53 -26.25
C ARG A 565 -25.94 3.94 -26.44
N ASP A 566 -25.58 4.25 -27.68
CA ASP A 566 -24.26 4.80 -28.03
C ASP A 566 -24.02 6.22 -27.49
N ASP A 567 -25.07 6.91 -27.05
CA ASP A 567 -25.00 8.23 -26.42
C ASP A 567 -24.94 8.21 -24.89
N CYS A 568 -24.79 7.03 -24.31
CA CYS A 568 -24.65 6.79 -22.87
C CYS A 568 -23.29 6.17 -22.58
N ASP A 569 -22.51 6.78 -21.69
CA ASP A 569 -21.21 6.28 -21.22
C ASP A 569 -21.29 5.70 -19.80
N ALA A 570 -22.29 6.09 -19.01
CA ALA A 570 -22.56 5.64 -17.65
C ALA A 570 -24.03 5.89 -17.25
N ALA A 571 -24.52 5.23 -16.21
CA ALA A 571 -25.87 5.45 -15.69
C ALA A 571 -25.89 5.77 -14.18
N VAL A 572 -26.78 6.69 -13.79
CA VAL A 572 -27.16 6.96 -12.40
C VAL A 572 -28.61 6.55 -12.21
N VAL A 573 -28.85 5.63 -11.29
CA VAL A 573 -30.19 5.15 -10.92
C VAL A 573 -30.60 5.80 -9.60
N THR A 574 -31.72 6.52 -9.59
CA THR A 574 -32.29 7.09 -8.36
C THR A 574 -33.48 6.27 -7.88
N ALA A 575 -33.47 5.81 -6.63
CA ALA A 575 -34.52 4.94 -6.09
C ALA A 575 -35.09 5.48 -4.76
N VAL A 576 -36.41 5.54 -4.66
CA VAL A 576 -37.15 5.75 -3.41
C VAL A 576 -38.14 4.59 -3.19
N PRO A 577 -38.59 4.35 -1.95
CA PRO A 577 -39.58 3.32 -1.66
C PRO A 577 -40.84 3.52 -2.51
N TRP A 578 -41.34 2.45 -3.13
CA TRP A 578 -42.61 2.47 -3.85
C TRP A 578 -43.72 1.91 -2.95
N VAL A 579 -44.95 2.37 -3.15
CA VAL A 579 -46.09 1.89 -2.35
C VAL A 579 -46.65 0.61 -2.98
N GLY A 580 -46.35 -0.53 -2.37
CA GLY A 580 -46.98 -1.82 -2.67
C GLY A 580 -48.15 -2.14 -1.73
N GLU A 581 -49.13 -2.92 -2.19
CA GLU A 581 -50.19 -3.48 -1.34
C GLU A 581 -49.62 -4.63 -0.47
N GLY A 582 -48.98 -4.32 0.66
CA GLY A 582 -48.44 -5.34 1.57
C GLY A 582 -47.71 -4.80 2.80
N SER A 583 -47.76 -5.55 3.90
CA SER A 583 -47.25 -5.21 5.26
C SER A 583 -45.82 -4.63 5.30
N ALA A 584 -45.68 -3.47 5.95
CA ALA A 584 -44.64 -2.45 5.76
C ALA A 584 -43.19 -2.78 6.14
N VAL A 585 -42.88 -3.91 6.80
CA VAL A 585 -41.50 -4.20 7.27
C VAL A 585 -40.86 -5.36 6.50
N SER A 586 -41.56 -6.50 6.38
CA SER A 586 -41.05 -7.65 5.60
C SER A 586 -41.16 -7.46 4.08
N ALA A 587 -41.96 -6.49 3.62
CA ALA A 587 -42.00 -6.09 2.21
C ALA A 587 -40.71 -5.34 1.82
N SER A 588 -40.27 -4.36 2.63
CA SER A 588 -39.10 -3.50 2.38
C SER A 588 -37.77 -4.25 2.18
N GLU A 589 -37.53 -5.33 2.95
CA GLU A 589 -36.32 -6.16 2.79
C GLU A 589 -36.32 -6.94 1.46
N ARG A 590 -37.46 -7.56 1.11
CA ARG A 590 -37.61 -8.29 -0.15
C ARG A 590 -37.61 -7.36 -1.36
N GLU A 591 -38.16 -6.16 -1.21
CA GLU A 591 -38.20 -5.12 -2.23
C GLU A 591 -36.79 -4.64 -2.61
N GLY A 592 -35.94 -4.35 -1.61
CA GLY A 592 -34.55 -3.94 -1.86
C GLY A 592 -33.74 -5.03 -2.59
N ALA A 593 -33.87 -6.29 -2.18
CA ALA A 593 -33.19 -7.41 -2.83
C ALA A 593 -33.67 -7.64 -4.27
N ALA A 594 -34.99 -7.56 -4.51
CA ALA A 594 -35.56 -7.72 -5.84
C ALA A 594 -35.11 -6.60 -6.79
N LEU A 595 -35.09 -5.35 -6.32
CA LEU A 595 -34.57 -4.22 -7.10
C LEU A 595 -33.06 -4.36 -7.36
N ALA A 596 -32.26 -4.76 -6.37
CA ALA A 596 -30.83 -5.01 -6.57
C ALA A 596 -30.58 -6.08 -7.66
N ALA A 597 -31.32 -7.19 -7.64
CA ALA A 597 -31.22 -8.24 -8.65
C ALA A 597 -31.61 -7.73 -10.05
N ALA A 598 -32.69 -6.94 -10.13
CA ALA A 598 -33.15 -6.33 -11.36
C ALA A 598 -32.14 -5.34 -11.96
N LEU A 599 -31.53 -4.49 -11.13
CA LEU A 599 -30.48 -3.55 -11.56
C LEU A 599 -29.22 -4.29 -12.04
N ARG A 600 -28.79 -5.34 -11.34
CA ARG A 600 -27.69 -6.21 -11.79
C ARG A 600 -27.99 -6.85 -13.15
N ALA A 601 -29.21 -7.37 -13.34
CA ALA A 601 -29.63 -7.95 -14.60
C ALA A 601 -29.68 -6.91 -15.74
N GLY A 602 -30.10 -5.68 -15.46
CA GLY A 602 -30.11 -4.59 -16.43
C GLY A 602 -28.69 -4.14 -16.82
N ALA A 603 -27.78 -4.07 -15.84
CA ALA A 603 -26.37 -3.73 -16.05
C ALA A 603 -25.58 -4.80 -16.82
N ALA A 604 -25.99 -6.06 -16.72
CA ALA A 604 -25.31 -7.17 -17.40
C ALA A 604 -25.35 -7.08 -18.93
N GLY A 605 -26.24 -6.27 -19.51
CA GLY A 605 -26.34 -6.06 -20.96
C GLY A 605 -25.16 -5.30 -21.57
N ASP A 606 -24.51 -4.42 -20.80
CA ASP A 606 -23.28 -3.71 -21.21
C ASP A 606 -22.38 -3.49 -19.99
N PRO A 607 -21.55 -4.49 -19.62
CA PRO A 607 -20.70 -4.43 -18.43
C PRO A 607 -19.54 -3.43 -18.56
N ALA A 608 -19.37 -2.76 -19.71
CA ALA A 608 -18.33 -1.75 -19.90
C ALA A 608 -18.75 -0.36 -19.40
N LYS A 609 -20.05 -0.12 -19.15
CA LYS A 609 -20.59 1.16 -18.70
C LYS A 609 -20.88 1.12 -17.19
N PRO A 610 -20.32 2.03 -16.39
CA PRO A 610 -20.54 2.02 -14.95
C PRO A 610 -21.96 2.45 -14.57
N VAL A 611 -22.46 1.87 -13.49
CA VAL A 611 -23.75 2.18 -12.90
C VAL A 611 -23.57 2.59 -11.44
N ALA A 612 -24.10 3.76 -11.08
CA ALA A 612 -24.20 4.22 -9.70
C ALA A 612 -25.66 4.25 -9.25
N VAL A 613 -25.93 3.82 -8.01
CA VAL A 613 -27.28 3.81 -7.44
C VAL A 613 -27.33 4.80 -6.29
N VAL A 614 -28.22 5.79 -6.40
CA VAL A 614 -28.56 6.76 -5.35
C VAL A 614 -29.91 6.36 -4.79
N HIS A 615 -29.99 6.08 -3.51
CA HIS A 615 -31.22 5.64 -2.87
C HIS A 615 -31.56 6.51 -1.66
N LEU A 616 -32.85 6.57 -1.31
CA LEU A 616 -33.33 7.28 -0.12
C LEU A 616 -34.14 6.31 0.75
N ALA A 617 -33.75 6.13 2.02
CA ALA A 617 -34.48 5.27 2.98
C ALA A 617 -34.70 3.82 2.47
N MET A 618 -33.72 3.25 1.77
CA MET A 618 -33.75 1.89 1.22
C MET A 618 -32.46 1.13 1.59
N ASP A 619 -32.22 0.92 2.88
CA ASP A 619 -30.98 0.30 3.35
C ASP A 619 -30.82 -1.15 2.86
N SER A 620 -31.94 -1.89 2.74
CA SER A 620 -31.98 -3.24 2.16
C SER A 620 -31.50 -3.30 0.71
N LEU A 621 -31.71 -2.24 -0.08
CA LEU A 621 -31.17 -2.12 -1.44
C LEU A 621 -29.65 -1.98 -1.43
N ALA A 622 -29.12 -1.12 -0.54
CA ALA A 622 -27.68 -0.91 -0.41
C ALA A 622 -26.96 -2.19 0.05
N GLU A 623 -27.50 -2.86 1.08
CA GLU A 623 -27.00 -4.15 1.56
C GLU A 623 -27.01 -5.20 0.45
N ALA A 624 -28.13 -5.32 -0.28
CA ALA A 624 -28.26 -6.27 -1.36
C ALA A 624 -27.31 -5.99 -2.52
N LEU A 625 -27.06 -4.72 -2.88
CA LEU A 625 -26.10 -4.31 -3.92
C LEU A 625 -24.64 -4.53 -3.50
N ALA A 626 -24.33 -4.34 -2.21
CA ALA A 626 -23.00 -4.53 -1.68
C ALA A 626 -22.59 -5.99 -1.46
N ALA A 627 -23.58 -6.86 -1.27
CA ALA A 627 -23.38 -8.30 -1.16
C ALA A 627 -22.79 -8.91 -2.44
N PRO A 628 -22.12 -10.08 -2.35
CA PRO A 628 -21.72 -10.85 -3.52
C PRO A 628 -22.89 -11.08 -4.47
N ALA A 629 -22.62 -11.16 -5.78
CA ALA A 629 -23.63 -11.55 -6.75
C ALA A 629 -24.09 -12.99 -6.47
N GLY A 630 -25.20 -13.15 -5.75
CA GLY A 630 -25.90 -14.41 -5.57
C GLY A 630 -26.88 -14.68 -6.72
N PRO A 631 -27.43 -15.90 -6.83
CA PRO A 631 -28.53 -16.17 -7.74
C PRO A 631 -29.73 -15.27 -7.39
N PRO A 632 -30.52 -14.81 -8.39
CA PRO A 632 -31.69 -14.00 -8.11
C PRO A 632 -32.65 -14.76 -7.18
N PRO A 633 -33.31 -14.08 -6.21
CA PRO A 633 -34.35 -14.72 -5.42
C PRO A 633 -35.46 -15.21 -6.35
N GLU A 634 -35.89 -16.47 -6.20
CA GLU A 634 -37.01 -17.00 -6.98
C GLU A 634 -38.27 -16.15 -6.73
N PRO A 635 -39.01 -15.77 -7.79
CA PRO A 635 -40.29 -15.12 -7.61
C PRO A 635 -41.26 -16.09 -6.94
N SER A 636 -41.76 -15.77 -5.74
CA SER A 636 -42.83 -16.56 -5.12
C SER A 636 -44.09 -16.54 -6.00
N PRO A 637 -44.80 -17.67 -6.12
CA PRO A 637 -46.04 -17.76 -6.87
C PRO A 637 -47.18 -17.22 -6.00
N ASP A 638 -47.30 -15.90 -5.90
CA ASP A 638 -48.53 -15.32 -5.34
C ASP A 638 -48.85 -13.96 -5.97
N ARG A 639 -49.54 -14.04 -7.11
CA ARG A 639 -50.53 -13.07 -7.59
C ARG A 639 -51.27 -13.69 -8.79
N ALA A 640 -52.22 -14.57 -8.48
CA ALA A 640 -53.32 -14.82 -9.40
C ALA A 640 -54.20 -13.55 -9.41
N ALA A 641 -54.18 -12.81 -10.51
CA ALA A 641 -55.16 -11.75 -10.77
C ALA A 641 -56.57 -12.36 -10.86
N PRO A 642 -57.63 -11.67 -10.41
CA PRO A 642 -58.99 -12.14 -10.58
C PRO A 642 -59.42 -11.91 -12.03
N THR A 643 -59.32 -12.93 -12.88
CA THR A 643 -59.97 -12.94 -14.19
C THR A 643 -61.44 -13.33 -14.03
N ALA A 644 -62.31 -12.32 -14.02
CA ALA A 644 -63.69 -12.50 -14.41
C ALA A 644 -63.76 -12.66 -15.93
N HIS A 645 -64.30 -13.77 -16.43
CA HIS A 645 -65.17 -13.89 -17.63
C HIS A 645 -65.52 -15.38 -17.79
N GLY A 646 -66.80 -15.71 -17.68
CA GLY A 646 -67.30 -17.09 -17.73
C GLY A 646 -67.32 -17.68 -19.15
N PRO A 647 -67.48 -19.01 -19.29
CA PRO A 647 -67.80 -19.59 -20.59
C PRO A 647 -69.24 -20.10 -20.64
N HIS A 648 -69.87 -19.72 -21.74
CA HIS A 648 -71.06 -20.34 -22.31
C HIS A 648 -70.87 -21.85 -22.50
N THR A 649 -71.94 -22.59 -22.19
CA THR A 649 -72.15 -24.00 -22.50
C THR A 649 -72.47 -24.20 -23.98
N ALA A 650 -71.82 -25.17 -24.61
CA ALA A 650 -72.34 -25.84 -25.81
C ALA A 650 -71.85 -27.31 -25.85
N TYR A 651 -72.83 -28.20 -25.69
CA TYR A 651 -72.98 -29.54 -26.25
C TYR A 651 -71.78 -30.20 -26.97
N GLU A 652 -71.43 -31.41 -26.52
CA GLU A 652 -71.26 -32.55 -27.43
C GLU A 652 -71.43 -33.89 -26.68
N ALA A 653 -72.09 -34.84 -27.35
CA ALA A 653 -72.57 -36.11 -26.85
C ALA A 653 -71.69 -37.27 -27.36
N HIS A 654 -71.45 -38.29 -26.53
CA HIS A 654 -71.73 -39.72 -26.80
C HIS A 654 -70.96 -40.68 -25.87
N THR A 655 -71.71 -41.60 -25.23
CA THR A 655 -71.46 -43.07 -24.97
C THR A 655 -70.16 -43.48 -24.24
N THR A 656 -70.10 -44.41 -23.27
CA THR A 656 -70.98 -45.48 -22.78
C THR A 656 -70.32 -46.13 -21.53
N HIS A 657 -71.14 -46.84 -20.75
CA HIS A 657 -70.84 -47.93 -19.81
C HIS A 657 -70.51 -47.65 -18.32
N GLU A 658 -71.45 -48.15 -17.49
CA GLU A 658 -71.25 -48.96 -16.27
C GLU A 658 -70.76 -48.26 -14.98
N THR A 659 -71.31 -48.44 -13.77
CA THR A 659 -72.27 -49.38 -13.17
C THR A 659 -72.64 -48.85 -11.76
N ARG A 660 -73.92 -48.98 -11.35
CA ARG A 660 -74.51 -49.08 -9.98
C ARG A 660 -74.08 -48.04 -8.92
N THR A 661 -74.94 -47.45 -8.08
CA THR A 661 -76.17 -47.93 -7.44
C THR A 661 -76.88 -46.76 -6.77
N ALA A 662 -78.21 -46.88 -6.67
CA ALA A 662 -79.19 -46.23 -5.79
C ALA A 662 -78.66 -45.30 -4.66
N HIS A 663 -79.28 -44.16 -4.36
CA HIS A 663 -80.69 -44.07 -3.96
C HIS A 663 -81.24 -42.63 -4.13
N ARG A 664 -82.47 -42.58 -4.60
CA ARG A 664 -83.40 -41.44 -4.82
C ARG A 664 -84.11 -41.12 -3.46
N PRO A 665 -85.01 -40.12 -3.35
CA PRO A 665 -84.83 -38.68 -3.64
C PRO A 665 -85.71 -37.77 -2.72
N ARG A 666 -85.89 -36.53 -3.19
CA ARG A 666 -87.13 -35.71 -3.09
C ARG A 666 -87.35 -35.03 -1.73
N THR A 667 -87.81 -33.78 -1.66
CA THR A 667 -88.60 -32.96 -2.60
C THR A 667 -88.47 -31.50 -2.12
N ALA A 668 -88.26 -30.55 -3.04
CA ALA A 668 -89.27 -29.63 -3.58
C ALA A 668 -89.49 -28.42 -2.67
N ASP A 669 -89.15 -27.23 -3.17
CA ASP A 669 -90.11 -26.23 -3.70
C ASP A 669 -90.59 -25.33 -2.55
N GLU A 670 -90.74 -24.02 -2.63
CA GLU A 670 -90.88 -23.02 -3.69
C GLU A 670 -90.55 -21.69 -2.95
N ALA A 671 -89.77 -20.77 -3.50
CA ALA A 671 -90.22 -19.67 -4.37
C ALA A 671 -91.40 -18.84 -3.80
N HIS A 672 -91.08 -17.69 -3.19
CA HIS A 672 -91.64 -16.34 -3.49
C HIS A 672 -91.14 -15.36 -2.41
N THR A 673 -90.31 -14.36 -2.70
CA THR A 673 -90.66 -13.06 -3.31
C THR A 673 -91.70 -12.28 -2.51
N ALA A 674 -91.26 -11.67 -1.40
CA ALA A 674 -91.62 -10.34 -0.89
C ALA A 674 -90.92 -10.14 0.47
#